data_AF-A0A2S5EG10-F1
#
_entry.id   AF-A0A2S5EG10-F1
#
_cell.length_a   1.000
_cell.length_b   1.000
_cell.length_c   1.000
_cell.angle_alpha   90.00
_cell.angle_beta   90.00
_cell.angle_gamma   90.00
#
_symmetry.space_group_name_H-M   'P 1'
#
loop_
_entity.id
_entity.type
_entity.pdbx_description
1 polymer ?
#
loop_
_entity_poly.entity_id
_entity_poly.type
_entity_poly.pdbx_seq_one_letter_code
_entity_poly.pdbx_strand_id
1 'polypeptide(L)'
;KRPKYHTGIGAIGIALEALEKKNKFVIDFNRLSEISNFTKSKRPYAKPLYAFLDKVHNYEGKIEQVQPDVVRDVTIGVDGGSTTTKAAIVDVETGALLDKIYISTHGDPERALKEVFRHLAKKSDNYNVLGVCTTGSARKLYERILVSQKKKETLEEEGYTVLDGAVDEVTCHAKGIKFHDEKIDTIFEIGGQDMKFTSFKLNGEEATDQIKEARMNYSCQAGAGQTLENMAQLLGLDVKSTLQEAALKAEKVPIIDSTCGVFMEMEENRLISEGFSQEEIAAAIVRSTAASYFNKFVGGPQHVQNKCSCQGGPALGKAFLAAMAQVTNKDIYAYPHRELFGAWGAGLFLREEILKLKKEGKEVRSAFRGFEVVDMKFEKEEVMCSDYFGKLSCKVRNCKLKIFTIAGEKVITGGFCPRGNSEGAEKVKVDYVEIFHRLFEKHFEGIKYEKLDEINVDNEKTVGIHRAGVTLGEIGIWSAALLSKVGFLPVISPISDEEIAQRGINIAPTEFCIAMKLVIGHGDLMAKDKRIKHLFNPSVIEEVRDKKPMRKFCIYTEAEGYLLQDILGLEEDREILPVLYWKDKERSAQAIYDELKRIGYDISKEEIMEAMDYADQKLESFKSDLHKQGERFLNKLEKNEEIGYVGLGRDYVVLDPQASSQSGSMFTKQRGMNYIPQTFLEQYYKDIPIDDLSFNEYWYQNAHILQASIFVAQHPKLFPIRQMNFACGPDSVKFYHEDEIFKRADKPFLHLVTDAQTNNAPFVTRAEAHDRVVKKSKPKTDLEFKDFVLFPDGHKDKLKLGQRQWLIPYMGEASNLGKAMLKHYGIEAKVLPTATVQAKEAADKFITTEVCFPLRGVVGDAMATLEEIAKDKGKDWINDNTVIFLPTTSGPCRFGKYGEVLKIFLHKEGLDNIPIISPSVDTGYLQIEAPEQFKTLYQKADALINVFRAIKMADMTDDLIRRFRPYADDFSHFDETTQKLWENLQQLLIEKGGSIKYLKRWVKDAIDTFTKLSPSAKEHSLPLVLYIGEIYSRQHDPYTDYVMQRIEEERLGIIRGTIAEWLEYVIYINERRNPNLLFRFVDNYMGFTDWRFKKIFGAYSKDHTVLPKPQKIIDDMQNSRKYHGDIVGESPLVIGIFLKFLNGELTNGRQRVSGIFHVGPFTCMQEGVAMAKMDAITKEISKRDPSLVVPMIHAFFGDSANTNLEAEIAAFREQCYLKQKLTK
;
A
#
# COMPACT_ATOMS: atom_id res chain seq x y z
N LYS A 1 -23.77 -29.46 27.49
CA LYS A 1 -22.98 -29.33 28.75
C LYS A 1 -21.50 -29.31 28.38
N ARG A 2 -20.71 -28.33 28.82
CA ARG A 2 -19.26 -28.30 28.54
C ARG A 2 -18.57 -29.46 29.29
N PRO A 3 -17.54 -30.11 28.68
CA PRO A 3 -16.78 -31.15 29.35
C PRO A 3 -16.17 -30.66 30.67
N LYS A 4 -15.99 -31.58 31.64
CA LYS A 4 -15.47 -31.30 32.99
C LYS A 4 -14.11 -30.58 32.98
N TYR A 5 -13.30 -30.77 31.95
CA TYR A 5 -11.97 -30.17 31.77
C TYR A 5 -11.86 -29.33 30.49
N HIS A 6 -12.93 -28.65 30.09
CA HIS A 6 -12.96 -27.90 28.82
C HIS A 6 -11.84 -26.84 28.67
N THR A 7 -11.32 -26.30 29.77
CA THR A 7 -10.16 -25.38 29.77
C THR A 7 -8.81 -26.05 29.53
N GLY A 8 -8.72 -27.37 29.72
CA GLY A 8 -7.50 -28.15 29.54
C GLY A 8 -7.55 -29.12 28.34
N ILE A 9 -8.58 -29.02 27.49
CA ILE A 9 -8.85 -30.04 26.46
C ILE A 9 -7.74 -30.12 25.41
N GLY A 10 -7.09 -29.01 25.09
CA GLY A 10 -5.93 -28.98 24.20
C GLY A 10 -4.72 -29.72 24.78
N ALA A 11 -4.41 -29.49 26.06
CA ALA A 11 -3.31 -30.19 26.74
C ALA A 11 -3.58 -31.71 26.87
N ILE A 12 -4.84 -32.09 27.15
CA ILE A 12 -5.26 -33.49 27.17
C ILE A 12 -5.13 -34.10 25.76
N GLY A 13 -5.55 -33.38 24.72
CA GLY A 13 -5.39 -33.81 23.33
C GLY A 13 -3.93 -34.04 22.96
N ILE A 14 -3.02 -33.12 23.32
CA ILE A 14 -1.57 -33.28 23.10
C ILE A 14 -1.02 -34.51 23.81
N ALA A 15 -1.43 -34.74 25.06
CA ALA A 15 -0.97 -35.91 25.81
C ALA A 15 -1.48 -37.24 25.21
N LEU A 16 -2.74 -37.27 24.76
CA LEU A 16 -3.32 -38.44 24.07
C LEU A 16 -2.64 -38.70 22.73
N GLU A 17 -2.41 -37.65 21.93
CA GLU A 17 -1.71 -37.72 20.66
C GLU A 17 -0.28 -38.26 20.83
N ALA A 18 0.44 -37.78 21.86
CA ALA A 18 1.77 -38.27 22.20
C ALA A 18 1.74 -39.77 22.57
N LEU A 19 0.72 -40.22 23.30
CA LEU A 19 0.53 -41.64 23.63
C LEU A 19 0.23 -42.48 22.38
N GLU A 20 -0.66 -42.02 21.50
CA GLU A 20 -1.01 -42.72 20.25
C GLU A 20 0.19 -42.86 19.31
N LYS A 21 1.00 -41.80 19.20
CA LYS A 21 2.25 -41.80 18.42
C LYS A 21 3.38 -42.59 19.08
N LYS A 22 3.17 -43.17 20.27
CA LYS A 22 4.22 -43.76 21.12
C LYS A 22 5.41 -42.81 21.27
N ASN A 23 5.13 -41.51 21.35
CA ASN A 23 6.13 -40.47 21.39
C ASN A 23 6.84 -40.54 22.75
N LYS A 24 8.07 -41.07 22.73
CA LYS A 24 8.96 -41.13 23.89
C LYS A 24 9.83 -39.89 24.04
N PHE A 25 9.56 -38.85 23.25
CA PHE A 25 10.33 -37.61 23.28
C PHE A 25 10.24 -37.00 24.68
N VAL A 26 11.38 -37.01 25.35
CA VAL A 26 11.63 -36.22 26.53
C VAL A 26 12.42 -35.01 26.03
N ILE A 27 11.93 -33.80 26.31
CA ILE A 27 12.71 -32.59 26.04
C ILE A 27 14.05 -32.74 26.76
N ASP A 28 15.12 -32.86 25.98
CA ASP A 28 16.46 -32.76 26.50
C ASP A 28 16.82 -31.27 26.60
N PHE A 29 16.64 -30.71 27.79
CA PHE A 29 16.96 -29.31 28.07
C PHE A 29 18.43 -28.98 27.75
N ASN A 30 19.32 -29.98 27.70
CA ASN A 30 20.73 -29.77 27.33
C ASN A 30 20.92 -29.44 25.84
N ARG A 31 19.93 -29.73 24.98
CA ARG A 31 19.97 -29.47 23.54
C ARG A 31 19.24 -28.20 23.12
N LEU A 32 18.64 -27.47 24.06
CA LEU A 32 17.98 -26.19 23.78
C LEU A 32 18.94 -25.18 23.13
N SER A 33 20.19 -25.17 23.55
CA SER A 33 21.24 -24.35 22.96
C SER A 33 21.54 -24.72 21.50
N GLU A 34 21.51 -26.01 21.14
CA GLU A 34 21.70 -26.46 19.76
C GLU A 34 20.53 -26.00 18.87
N ILE A 35 19.29 -26.14 19.36
CA ILE A 35 18.08 -25.74 18.65
C ILE A 35 18.06 -24.22 18.46
N SER A 36 18.34 -23.45 19.52
CA SER A 36 18.45 -21.99 19.45
C SER A 36 19.53 -21.56 18.45
N ASN A 37 20.72 -22.19 18.49
CA ASN A 37 21.80 -21.88 17.54
C ASN A 37 21.43 -22.20 16.08
N PHE A 38 20.72 -23.30 15.85
CA PHE A 38 20.22 -23.65 14.52
C PHE A 38 19.22 -22.60 14.00
N THR A 39 18.24 -22.19 14.82
CA THR A 39 17.29 -21.14 14.45
C THR A 39 17.99 -19.81 14.16
N LYS A 40 18.93 -19.42 15.03
CA LYS A 40 19.77 -18.22 14.84
C LYS A 40 20.58 -18.26 13.56
N SER A 41 21.07 -19.43 13.13
CA SER A 41 21.88 -19.59 11.91
C SER A 41 21.12 -19.28 10.62
N LYS A 42 19.78 -19.40 10.64
CA LYS A 42 18.91 -19.11 9.49
C LYS A 42 18.58 -17.64 9.34
N ARG A 43 18.92 -16.78 10.31
CA ARG A 43 18.61 -15.36 10.25
C ARG A 43 19.61 -14.56 9.43
N PRO A 44 19.14 -13.52 8.70
CA PRO A 44 20.02 -12.53 8.12
C PRO A 44 20.56 -11.58 9.19
N TYR A 45 21.82 -11.16 9.03
CA TYR A 45 22.52 -10.28 9.94
C TYR A 45 23.13 -9.09 9.21
N ALA A 46 23.02 -7.91 9.80
CA ALA A 46 23.78 -6.73 9.40
C ALA A 46 25.08 -6.63 10.21
N LYS A 47 25.99 -5.79 9.70
CA LYS A 47 27.24 -5.43 10.39
C LYS A 47 26.92 -4.74 11.73
N PRO A 48 27.82 -4.84 12.72
CA PRO A 48 27.66 -4.15 14.01
C PRO A 48 27.48 -2.65 13.87
N LEU A 49 26.66 -2.04 14.73
CA LEU A 49 26.43 -0.60 14.71
C LEU A 49 27.71 0.19 15.04
N TYR A 50 28.55 -0.33 15.94
CA TYR A 50 29.82 0.34 16.27
C TYR A 50 30.76 0.50 15.07
N ALA A 51 30.60 -0.32 14.02
CA ALA A 51 31.42 -0.26 12.81
C ALA A 51 31.11 0.94 11.89
N PHE A 52 30.09 1.73 12.23
CA PHE A 52 29.67 2.92 11.48
C PHE A 52 29.83 4.22 12.29
N LEU A 53 30.50 4.15 13.45
CA LEU A 53 30.76 5.33 14.27
C LEU A 53 31.75 6.32 13.63
N ASP A 54 32.57 5.85 12.68
CA ASP A 54 33.48 6.67 11.87
C ASP A 54 32.73 7.69 10.99
N LYS A 55 31.50 7.36 10.59
CA LYS A 55 30.58 8.23 9.85
C LYS A 55 29.69 9.10 10.76
N VAL A 56 29.88 9.05 12.08
CA VAL A 56 29.08 9.82 13.05
C VAL A 56 29.90 10.98 13.61
N HIS A 57 29.50 12.20 13.28
CA HIS A 57 30.10 13.43 13.80
C HIS A 57 29.22 14.00 14.92
N ASN A 58 29.47 13.58 16.16
CA ASN A 58 28.73 14.04 17.33
C ASN A 58 29.47 15.19 18.03
N TYR A 59 28.83 16.37 18.06
CA TYR A 59 29.36 17.58 18.68
C TYR A 59 28.72 17.81 20.05
N GLU A 60 29.55 18.19 21.02
CA GLU A 60 29.10 18.56 22.38
C GLU A 60 29.20 20.07 22.59
N GLY A 61 28.28 20.63 23.37
CA GLY A 61 28.19 22.08 23.62
C GLY A 61 27.64 22.36 25.01
N LYS A 62 28.13 23.43 25.63
CA LYS A 62 27.63 23.94 26.93
C LYS A 62 26.78 25.19 26.67
N ILE A 63 25.78 25.38 27.54
CA ILE A 63 24.94 26.58 27.56
C ILE A 63 25.77 27.74 28.09
N GLU A 64 25.65 28.91 27.46
CA GLU A 64 26.30 30.12 27.92
C GLU A 64 25.61 30.61 29.20
N GLN A 65 26.37 30.74 30.29
CA GLN A 65 25.80 31.20 31.55
C GLN A 65 25.70 32.73 31.56
N VAL A 66 24.48 33.22 31.78
CA VAL A 66 24.25 34.65 32.04
C VAL A 66 24.88 35.01 33.38
N GLN A 67 25.75 36.01 33.39
CA GLN A 67 26.33 36.53 34.62
C GLN A 67 25.22 37.10 35.52
N PRO A 68 25.28 36.90 36.85
CA PRO A 68 24.40 37.61 37.76
C PRO A 68 24.49 39.12 37.49
N ASP A 69 23.34 39.82 37.43
CA ASP A 69 23.21 41.27 37.28
C ASP A 69 23.26 41.87 35.85
N VAL A 70 23.34 41.05 34.79
CA VAL A 70 23.23 41.54 33.40
C VAL A 70 21.88 41.12 32.80
N VAL A 71 21.03 42.10 32.48
CA VAL A 71 19.78 41.87 31.73
C VAL A 71 20.09 41.73 30.25
N ARG A 72 19.72 40.59 29.65
CA ARG A 72 19.88 40.32 28.21
C ARG A 72 18.57 40.51 27.45
N ASP A 73 18.65 41.10 26.26
CA ASP A 73 17.55 41.07 25.29
C ASP A 73 17.40 39.65 24.75
N VAL A 74 16.25 39.02 24.99
CA VAL A 74 16.02 37.62 24.64
C VAL A 74 14.71 37.41 23.88
N THR A 75 14.65 36.30 23.14
CA THR A 75 13.40 35.71 22.66
C THR A 75 13.17 34.37 23.36
N ILE A 76 11.89 34.02 23.54
CA ILE A 76 11.49 32.71 24.09
C ILE A 76 10.90 31.88 22.97
N GLY A 77 11.48 30.71 22.74
CA GLY A 77 10.90 29.69 21.87
C GLY A 77 10.29 28.56 22.69
N VAL A 78 9.08 28.14 22.36
CA VAL A 78 8.39 27.02 23.05
C VAL A 78 7.88 26.02 22.02
N ASP A 79 8.39 24.80 22.06
CA ASP A 79 7.93 23.68 21.24
C ASP A 79 7.00 22.77 22.05
N GLY A 80 5.70 22.80 21.72
CA GLY A 80 4.68 21.93 22.29
C GLY A 80 4.44 20.69 21.44
N GLY A 81 5.26 19.65 21.63
CA GLY A 81 5.05 18.35 21.00
C GLY A 81 3.96 17.53 21.70
N SER A 82 3.46 16.50 21.00
CA SER A 82 2.47 15.56 21.56
C SER A 82 3.04 14.73 22.70
N THR A 83 4.34 14.37 22.61
CA THR A 83 5.05 13.60 23.63
C THR A 83 5.85 14.46 24.59
N THR A 84 6.44 15.57 24.12
CA THR A 84 7.36 16.41 24.92
C THR A 84 7.17 17.89 24.67
N THR A 85 7.31 18.69 25.72
CA THR A 85 7.34 20.15 25.67
C THR A 85 8.75 20.66 25.95
N LYS A 86 9.24 21.56 25.11
CA LYS A 86 10.57 22.14 25.21
C LYS A 86 10.49 23.65 25.18
N ALA A 87 11.42 24.32 25.87
CA ALA A 87 11.60 25.75 25.72
C ALA A 87 13.08 26.14 25.70
N ALA A 88 13.34 27.25 25.02
CA ALA A 88 14.65 27.84 24.83
C ALA A 88 14.59 29.36 25.05
N ILE A 89 15.51 29.89 25.85
CA ILE A 89 15.80 31.32 25.92
C ILE A 89 16.96 31.61 24.99
N VAL A 90 16.73 32.45 23.99
CA VAL A 90 17.68 32.74 22.91
C VAL A 90 18.11 34.20 23.01
N ASP A 91 19.43 34.42 23.03
CA ASP A 91 20.01 35.76 23.05
C ASP A 91 19.80 36.47 21.70
N VAL A 92 19.28 37.70 21.72
CA VAL A 92 18.96 38.44 20.49
C VAL A 92 20.23 38.88 19.75
N GLU A 93 21.32 39.17 20.45
CA GLU A 93 22.56 39.64 19.84
C GLU A 93 23.29 38.49 19.14
N THR A 94 23.56 37.40 19.87
CA THR A 94 24.42 36.29 19.43
C THR A 94 23.63 35.13 18.82
N GLY A 95 22.36 34.94 19.20
CA GLY A 95 21.59 33.73 18.89
C GLY A 95 21.91 32.55 19.80
N ALA A 96 22.79 32.72 20.79
CA ALA A 96 23.17 31.67 21.72
C ALA A 96 22.01 31.23 22.62
N LEU A 97 22.04 29.96 23.03
CA LEU A 97 21.10 29.39 24.00
C LEU A 97 21.54 29.76 25.43
N LEU A 98 20.70 30.48 26.17
CA LEU A 98 20.98 30.96 27.53
C LEU A 98 20.31 30.12 28.63
N ASP A 99 19.14 29.56 28.35
CA ASP A 99 18.45 28.63 29.25
C ASP A 99 17.57 27.67 28.45
N LYS A 100 17.31 26.49 29.04
CA LYS A 100 16.48 25.46 28.40
C LYS A 100 15.75 24.57 29.37
N ILE A 101 14.67 23.98 28.88
CA ILE A 101 14.00 22.86 29.55
C ILE A 101 13.41 21.91 28.52
N TYR A 102 13.45 20.62 28.83
CA TYR A 102 12.87 19.52 28.06
C TYR A 102 12.14 18.61 29.04
N ILE A 103 10.82 18.47 28.91
CA ILE A 103 9.98 17.61 29.77
C ILE A 103 8.97 16.81 28.95
N SER A 104 8.42 15.75 29.55
CA SER A 104 7.32 14.99 28.95
C SER A 104 5.99 15.75 29.07
N THR A 105 5.19 15.69 28.01
CA THR A 105 3.85 16.31 27.96
C THR A 105 2.81 15.47 28.71
N HIS A 106 2.97 14.14 28.78
CA HIS A 106 2.02 13.19 29.39
C HIS A 106 0.54 13.39 28.97
N GLY A 107 0.29 13.87 27.75
CA GLY A 107 -1.06 14.19 27.28
C GLY A 107 -1.72 15.40 27.95
N ASP A 108 -1.00 16.12 28.83
CA ASP A 108 -1.44 17.35 29.49
C ASP A 108 -0.52 18.52 29.11
N PRO A 109 -0.76 19.12 27.92
CA PRO A 109 0.08 20.22 27.42
C PRO A 109 0.04 21.45 28.33
N GLU A 110 -1.03 21.66 29.11
CA GLU A 110 -1.14 22.79 30.04
C GLU A 110 -0.22 22.60 31.24
N ARG A 111 -0.27 21.42 31.87
CA ARG A 111 0.63 21.10 32.98
C ARG A 111 2.09 21.24 32.56
N ALA A 112 2.44 20.70 31.39
CA ALA A 112 3.79 20.79 30.86
C ALA A 112 4.21 22.26 30.63
N LEU A 113 3.35 23.08 30.04
CA LEU A 113 3.63 24.51 29.86
C LEU A 113 3.86 25.23 31.21
N LYS A 114 3.06 24.90 32.23
CA LYS A 114 3.22 25.45 33.58
C LYS A 114 4.57 25.09 34.19
N GLU A 115 4.97 23.82 34.10
CA GLU A 115 6.27 23.37 34.60
C GLU A 115 7.44 24.05 33.86
N VAL A 116 7.34 24.21 32.55
CA VAL A 116 8.32 24.93 31.72
C VAL A 116 8.49 26.37 32.17
N PHE A 117 7.41 27.14 32.27
CA PHE A 117 7.52 28.55 32.62
C PHE A 117 7.85 28.77 34.10
N ARG A 118 7.47 27.88 35.02
CA ARG A 118 8.00 27.90 36.40
C ARG A 118 9.51 27.69 36.44
N HIS A 119 10.06 26.89 35.54
CA HIS A 119 11.51 26.73 35.44
C HIS A 119 12.17 28.02 34.93
N LEU A 120 11.67 28.57 33.82
CA LEU A 120 12.22 29.79 33.21
C LEU A 120 12.05 31.03 34.10
N ALA A 121 10.98 31.10 34.90
CA ALA A 121 10.72 32.18 35.84
C ALA A 121 11.83 32.34 36.90
N LYS A 122 12.59 31.27 37.22
CA LYS A 122 13.66 31.33 38.22
C LYS A 122 14.77 32.34 37.88
N LYS A 123 14.89 32.71 36.60
CA LYS A 123 15.89 33.66 36.10
C LYS A 123 15.23 34.82 35.34
N SER A 124 13.93 35.06 35.53
CA SER A 124 13.20 36.09 34.78
C SER A 124 13.81 37.48 34.88
N ASP A 125 14.41 37.82 36.02
CA ASP A 125 15.02 39.13 36.27
C ASP A 125 16.25 39.40 35.37
N ASN A 126 16.83 38.36 34.77
CA ASN A 126 17.96 38.46 33.85
C ASN A 126 17.54 38.66 32.39
N TYR A 127 16.23 38.70 32.09
CA TYR A 127 15.70 38.62 30.73
C TYR A 127 14.76 39.78 30.38
N ASN A 128 15.14 40.56 29.37
CA ASN A 128 14.24 41.47 28.68
C ASN A 128 13.63 40.76 27.45
N VAL A 129 12.39 40.28 27.57
CA VAL A 129 11.74 39.48 26.53
C VAL A 129 11.21 40.36 25.39
N LEU A 130 11.86 40.30 24.23
CA LEU A 130 11.45 41.03 23.03
C LEU A 130 10.42 40.28 22.18
N GLY A 131 10.22 38.98 22.42
CA GLY A 131 9.18 38.20 21.76
C GLY A 131 9.12 36.74 22.22
N VAL A 132 7.93 36.15 22.08
CA VAL A 132 7.65 34.74 22.34
C VAL A 132 7.09 34.08 21.08
N CYS A 133 7.71 32.98 20.68
CA CYS A 133 7.26 32.19 19.54
C CYS A 133 7.03 30.73 19.95
N THR A 134 5.95 30.17 19.45
CA THR A 134 5.54 28.79 19.76
C THR A 134 5.56 27.92 18.51
N THR A 135 5.89 26.65 18.68
CA THR A 135 5.92 25.65 17.62
C THR A 135 5.44 24.27 18.12
N GLY A 136 5.44 23.28 17.23
CA GLY A 136 4.90 21.94 17.50
C GLY A 136 3.38 21.84 17.40
N SER A 137 2.88 20.66 17.79
CA SER A 137 1.45 20.30 17.76
C SER A 137 0.55 21.19 18.63
N ALA A 138 1.04 21.67 19.77
CA ALA A 138 0.31 22.52 20.71
C ALA A 138 0.58 24.03 20.51
N ARG A 139 1.29 24.44 19.45
CA ARG A 139 1.73 25.83 19.22
C ARG A 139 0.64 26.87 19.39
N LYS A 140 -0.53 26.67 18.78
CA LYS A 140 -1.64 27.65 18.85
C LYS A 140 -2.29 27.73 20.23
N LEU A 141 -2.34 26.61 20.97
CA LEU A 141 -2.78 26.63 22.36
C LEU A 141 -1.79 27.45 23.19
N TYR A 142 -0.49 27.18 23.04
CA TYR A 142 0.55 27.87 23.79
C TYR A 142 0.63 29.36 23.44
N GLU A 143 0.55 29.73 22.16
CA GLU A 143 0.47 31.12 21.70
C GLU A 143 -0.62 31.88 22.45
N ARG A 144 -1.84 31.31 22.53
CA ARG A 144 -2.98 31.97 23.17
C ARG A 144 -2.86 32.08 24.68
N ILE A 145 -2.21 31.11 25.31
CA ILE A 145 -1.93 31.17 26.75
C ILE A 145 -0.87 32.24 27.02
N LEU A 146 0.22 32.25 26.25
CA LEU A 146 1.40 33.08 26.51
C LEU A 146 1.25 34.53 26.03
N VAL A 147 0.47 34.77 24.97
CA VAL A 147 0.33 36.08 24.32
C VAL A 147 -1.03 36.70 24.66
N SER A 148 -1.04 37.99 25.03
CA SER A 148 -2.27 38.76 25.21
C SER A 148 -2.70 39.43 23.92
N GLN A 149 -3.88 39.07 23.43
CA GLN A 149 -4.43 39.67 22.22
C GLN A 149 -4.76 41.15 22.43
N LYS A 150 -5.33 41.48 23.59
CA LYS A 150 -5.60 42.87 23.98
C LYS A 150 -4.32 43.70 24.07
N LYS A 151 -3.26 43.17 24.70
CA LYS A 151 -1.96 43.86 24.78
C LYS A 151 -1.33 44.03 23.41
N LYS A 152 -1.46 43.03 22.53
CA LYS A 152 -0.98 43.08 21.15
C LYS A 152 -1.65 44.23 20.38
N GLU A 153 -2.98 44.30 20.41
CA GLU A 153 -3.75 45.38 19.77
C GLU A 153 -3.35 46.75 20.31
N THR A 154 -3.23 46.92 21.63
CA THR A 154 -2.78 48.18 22.24
C THR A 154 -1.36 48.58 21.79
N LEU A 155 -0.41 47.64 21.77
CA LEU A 155 0.96 47.92 21.33
C LEU A 155 1.04 48.28 19.84
N GLU A 156 0.25 47.61 19.00
CA GLU A 156 0.15 47.90 17.57
C GLU A 156 -0.49 49.29 17.33
N GLU A 157 -1.51 49.67 18.11
CA GLU A 157 -2.11 51.01 18.11
C GLU A 157 -1.12 52.10 18.57
N GLU A 158 -0.24 51.78 19.52
CA GLU A 158 0.85 52.65 19.99
C GLU A 158 2.02 52.77 19.00
N GLY A 159 1.97 52.05 17.87
CA GLY A 159 2.96 52.11 16.78
C GLY A 159 4.14 51.15 16.93
N TYR A 160 4.12 50.26 17.92
CA TYR A 160 5.13 49.21 18.06
C TYR A 160 4.85 48.04 17.12
N THR A 161 5.90 47.36 16.65
CA THR A 161 5.74 46.09 15.95
C THR A 161 5.71 44.94 16.96
N VAL A 162 4.68 44.11 16.93
CA VAL A 162 4.53 42.93 17.81
C VAL A 162 4.71 41.65 17.00
N LEU A 163 5.77 40.89 17.30
CA LEU A 163 6.14 39.68 16.56
C LEU A 163 5.69 38.38 17.23
N ASP A 164 5.14 38.42 18.44
CA ASP A 164 4.72 37.21 19.15
C ASP A 164 3.72 36.39 18.33
N GLY A 165 3.89 35.07 18.36
CA GLY A 165 3.02 34.19 17.60
C GLY A 165 3.44 32.73 17.58
N ALA A 166 3.06 32.05 16.49
CA ALA A 166 3.38 30.65 16.25
C ALA A 166 3.95 30.43 14.84
N VAL A 167 4.96 29.57 14.76
CA VAL A 167 5.65 29.18 13.51
C VAL A 167 5.65 27.66 13.39
N ASP A 168 5.66 27.12 12.16
CA ASP A 168 5.78 25.66 12.01
C ASP A 168 7.14 25.14 12.46
N GLU A 169 7.08 23.88 12.89
CA GLU A 169 8.20 23.15 13.42
C GLU A 169 9.28 22.88 12.36
N VAL A 170 8.91 22.66 11.10
CA VAL A 170 9.87 22.45 10.00
C VAL A 170 10.77 23.68 9.83
N THR A 171 10.17 24.87 9.79
CA THR A 171 10.90 26.14 9.73
C THR A 171 11.78 26.32 10.96
N CYS A 172 11.28 26.00 12.16
CA CYS A 172 12.05 26.12 13.38
C CYS A 172 13.26 25.17 13.38
N HIS A 173 13.08 23.88 13.09
CA HIS A 173 14.17 22.92 13.00
C HIS A 173 15.19 23.30 11.92
N ALA A 174 14.73 23.80 10.77
CA ALA A 174 15.60 24.34 9.73
C ALA A 174 16.45 25.51 10.25
N LYS A 175 15.84 26.47 10.95
CA LYS A 175 16.57 27.61 11.56
C LYS A 175 17.56 27.16 12.62
N GLY A 176 17.16 26.23 13.48
CA GLY A 176 18.04 25.65 14.51
C GLY A 176 19.29 25.02 13.91
N ILE A 177 19.15 24.18 12.87
CA ILE A 177 20.32 23.53 12.27
C ILE A 177 21.18 24.49 11.44
N LYS A 178 20.58 25.41 10.68
CA LYS A 178 21.31 26.35 9.83
C LYS A 178 22.14 27.34 10.64
N PHE A 179 21.70 27.67 11.86
CA PHE A 179 22.50 28.45 12.80
C PHE A 179 23.81 27.74 13.21
N HIS A 180 23.80 26.41 13.27
CA HIS A 180 25.01 25.63 13.58
C HIS A 180 25.87 25.35 12.34
N ASP A 181 25.25 25.05 11.21
CA ASP A 181 25.95 24.69 9.98
C ASP A 181 25.07 24.94 8.74
N GLU A 182 25.40 26.03 8.03
CA GLU A 182 24.71 26.42 6.79
C GLU A 182 24.84 25.36 5.68
N LYS A 183 25.87 24.50 5.74
CA LYS A 183 26.14 23.46 4.73
C LYS A 183 25.27 22.22 4.90
N ILE A 184 24.49 22.09 5.98
CA ILE A 184 23.55 20.99 6.13
C ILE A 184 22.48 21.10 5.05
N ASP A 185 22.35 20.03 4.27
CA ASP A 185 21.40 19.94 3.15
C ASP A 185 20.22 19.02 3.46
N THR A 186 20.33 18.21 4.51
CA THR A 186 19.33 17.20 4.87
C THR A 186 19.15 17.15 6.39
N ILE A 187 17.91 17.13 6.86
CA ILE A 187 17.52 16.95 8.26
C ILE A 187 16.70 15.67 8.38
N PHE A 188 17.19 14.75 9.19
CA PHE A 188 16.45 13.62 9.73
C PHE A 188 15.95 13.96 11.12
N GLU A 189 14.65 13.95 11.36
CA GLU A 189 14.07 14.25 12.67
C GLU A 189 13.10 13.14 13.08
N ILE A 190 13.43 12.47 14.20
CA ILE A 190 12.64 11.36 14.73
C ILE A 190 12.08 11.78 16.09
N GLY A 191 10.79 12.13 16.11
CA GLY A 191 10.04 12.44 17.32
C GLY A 191 9.51 11.18 18.01
N GLY A 192 8.70 11.37 19.06
CA GLY A 192 8.05 10.27 19.78
C GLY A 192 6.92 9.67 18.95
N GLN A 193 5.90 10.48 18.63
CA GLN A 193 4.72 10.02 17.86
C GLN A 193 4.75 10.44 16.40
N ASP A 194 5.65 11.34 16.03
CA ASP A 194 5.79 11.87 14.68
C ASP A 194 7.24 11.79 14.20
N MET A 195 7.39 11.86 12.88
CA MET A 195 8.68 11.84 12.20
C MET A 195 8.67 12.90 11.11
N LYS A 196 9.80 13.58 10.91
CA LYS A 196 9.95 14.64 9.92
C LYS A 196 11.22 14.45 9.12
N PHE A 197 11.17 14.90 7.88
CA PHE A 197 12.31 14.88 6.97
C PHE A 197 12.31 16.19 6.19
N THR A 198 13.46 16.85 6.13
CA THR A 198 13.60 18.11 5.37
C THR A 198 14.85 18.03 4.52
N SER A 199 14.76 18.40 3.25
CA SER A 199 15.93 18.65 2.40
C SER A 199 15.91 20.06 1.84
N PHE A 200 17.08 20.65 1.64
CA PHE A 200 17.24 22.00 1.11
C PHE A 200 17.54 21.98 -0.39
N LYS A 201 17.28 23.07 -1.11
CA LYS A 201 17.72 23.22 -2.49
C LYS A 201 19.24 23.40 -2.50
N LEU A 202 19.91 22.78 -3.46
CA LEU A 202 21.33 22.96 -3.71
C LEU A 202 21.54 24.01 -4.80
N ASN A 203 22.59 24.82 -4.63
CA ASN A 203 23.18 25.63 -5.69
C ASN A 203 24.58 25.08 -5.97
N GLY A 204 24.73 24.22 -6.98
CA GLY A 204 25.92 23.39 -7.12
C GLY A 204 25.98 22.33 -6.01
N GLU A 205 27.07 22.32 -5.23
CA GLU A 205 27.25 21.44 -4.08
C GLU A 205 26.87 22.09 -2.74
N GLU A 206 26.51 23.38 -2.75
CA GLU A 206 26.21 24.14 -1.52
C GLU A 206 24.71 24.18 -1.22
N ALA A 207 24.36 23.93 0.05
CA ALA A 207 22.99 24.00 0.53
C ALA A 207 22.50 25.44 0.65
N THR A 208 21.29 25.72 0.17
CA THR A 208 20.61 27.00 0.39
C THR A 208 19.71 26.95 1.64
N ASP A 209 19.09 28.08 1.99
CA ASP A 209 18.05 28.16 3.03
C ASP A 209 16.65 27.79 2.53
N GLN A 210 16.51 27.51 1.23
CA GLN A 210 15.21 27.17 0.64
C GLN A 210 14.96 25.68 0.81
N ILE A 211 13.83 25.34 1.42
CA ILE A 211 13.38 23.95 1.53
C ILE A 211 13.04 23.43 0.13
N LYS A 212 13.70 22.35 -0.29
CA LYS A 212 13.37 21.58 -1.49
C LYS A 212 12.18 20.66 -1.21
N GLU A 213 12.25 19.95 -0.09
CA GLU A 213 11.26 18.94 0.28
C GLU A 213 11.11 18.91 1.80
N ALA A 214 9.87 18.80 2.27
CA ALA A 214 9.56 18.57 3.68
C ALA A 214 8.46 17.50 3.79
N ARG A 215 8.70 16.48 4.61
CA ARG A 215 7.77 15.38 4.90
C ARG A 215 7.50 15.31 6.39
N MET A 216 6.31 14.86 6.72
CA MET A 216 5.86 14.72 8.10
C MET A 216 4.87 13.57 8.22
N ASN A 217 5.02 12.72 9.23
CA ASN A 217 4.11 11.62 9.50
C ASN A 217 3.54 11.70 10.91
N TYR A 218 2.22 11.59 11.01
CA TYR A 218 1.47 11.59 12.26
C TYR A 218 0.57 10.35 12.43
N SER A 219 0.28 9.60 11.36
CA SER A 219 -0.67 8.47 11.41
C SER A 219 0.04 7.13 11.64
N CYS A 220 1.23 6.95 11.05
CA CYS A 220 1.98 5.70 11.17
C CYS A 220 3.10 5.88 12.20
N GLN A 221 3.05 5.09 13.29
CA GLN A 221 4.06 5.09 14.35
C GLN A 221 5.32 4.29 13.98
N ALA A 222 5.30 3.59 12.84
CA ALA A 222 6.42 2.77 12.42
C ALA A 222 7.64 3.64 12.07
N GLY A 223 8.78 3.34 12.69
CA GLY A 223 9.99 4.17 12.64
C GLY A 223 10.02 5.34 13.62
N ALA A 224 8.92 5.61 14.35
CA ALA A 224 8.85 6.69 15.33
C ALA A 224 9.40 6.26 16.70
N GLY A 225 9.78 7.23 17.53
CA GLY A 225 10.36 6.99 18.85
C GLY A 225 9.48 6.18 19.80
N GLN A 226 8.15 6.29 19.71
CA GLN A 226 7.22 5.55 20.58
C GLN A 226 7.30 4.04 20.36
N THR A 227 7.40 3.59 19.11
CA THR A 227 7.59 2.16 18.80
C THR A 227 8.92 1.68 19.38
N LEU A 228 9.98 2.47 19.25
CA LEU A 228 11.27 2.16 19.85
C LEU A 228 11.21 2.14 21.39
N GLU A 229 10.44 3.03 22.01
CA GLU A 229 10.21 3.05 23.46
C GLU A 229 9.45 1.80 23.93
N ASN A 230 8.39 1.38 23.22
CA ASN A 230 7.63 0.18 23.57
C ASN A 230 8.53 -1.06 23.54
N MET A 231 9.31 -1.22 22.46
CA MET A 231 10.27 -2.32 22.32
C MET A 231 11.35 -2.27 23.41
N ALA A 232 11.96 -1.10 23.63
CA ALA A 232 12.97 -0.94 24.69
C ALA A 232 12.43 -1.28 26.09
N GLN A 233 11.18 -0.89 26.40
CA GLN A 233 10.53 -1.22 27.67
C GLN A 233 10.34 -2.73 27.85
N LEU A 234 10.05 -3.48 26.78
CA LEU A 234 9.95 -4.93 26.84
C LEU A 234 11.26 -5.59 27.30
N LEU A 235 12.40 -4.97 26.97
CA LEU A 235 13.74 -5.39 27.40
C LEU A 235 14.20 -4.76 28.73
N GLY A 236 13.37 -3.93 29.38
CA GLY A 236 13.77 -3.18 30.57
C GLY A 236 14.86 -2.12 30.30
N LEU A 237 14.92 -1.59 29.08
CA LEU A 237 15.90 -0.60 28.64
C LEU A 237 15.27 0.79 28.42
N ASP A 238 16.07 1.84 28.58
CA ASP A 238 15.71 3.23 28.26
C ASP A 238 16.32 3.64 26.92
N VAL A 239 15.52 4.26 26.06
CA VAL A 239 15.91 4.65 24.69
C VAL A 239 17.07 5.63 24.66
N LYS A 240 17.19 6.53 25.64
CA LYS A 240 18.22 7.58 25.65
C LYS A 240 19.58 7.06 26.09
N SER A 241 19.61 6.02 26.92
CA SER A 241 20.81 5.56 27.61
C SER A 241 21.06 4.06 27.40
N THR A 242 20.50 3.20 28.25
CA THR A 242 20.87 1.78 28.34
C THR A 242 20.63 1.00 27.05
N LEU A 243 19.61 1.37 26.26
CA LEU A 243 19.39 0.79 24.93
C LEU A 243 20.56 1.07 23.98
N GLN A 244 21.06 2.30 23.98
CA GLN A 244 22.13 2.74 23.09
C GLN A 244 23.45 2.05 23.45
N GLU A 245 23.72 1.89 24.74
CA GLU A 245 24.91 1.19 25.23
C GLU A 245 24.86 -0.31 24.91
N ALA A 246 23.70 -0.96 25.10
CA ALA A 246 23.51 -2.36 24.75
C ALA A 246 23.66 -2.60 23.24
N ALA A 247 23.02 -1.76 22.42
CA ALA A 247 23.07 -1.87 20.96
C ALA A 247 24.49 -1.73 20.39
N LEU A 248 25.35 -0.90 20.99
CA LEU A 248 26.75 -0.74 20.56
C LEU A 248 27.67 -1.89 20.97
N LYS A 249 27.26 -2.74 21.92
CA LYS A 249 28.02 -3.93 22.34
C LYS A 249 27.78 -5.16 21.45
N ALA A 250 26.73 -5.13 20.63
CA ALA A 250 26.37 -6.26 19.79
C ALA A 250 27.43 -6.54 18.71
N GLU A 251 27.91 -7.79 18.64
CA GLU A 251 28.88 -8.25 17.62
C GLU A 251 28.23 -8.56 16.26
N LYS A 252 26.90 -8.64 16.22
CA LYS A 252 26.09 -8.82 15.02
C LYS A 252 24.70 -8.26 15.26
N VAL A 253 24.04 -7.83 14.19
CA VAL A 253 22.71 -7.22 14.28
C VAL A 253 21.71 -8.09 13.53
N PRO A 254 20.84 -8.86 14.24
CA PRO A 254 19.73 -9.56 13.59
C PRO A 254 18.87 -8.56 12.82
N ILE A 255 18.54 -8.87 11.56
CA ILE A 255 17.68 -8.00 10.76
C ILE A 255 16.21 -8.28 11.08
N ILE A 256 15.46 -7.21 11.37
CA ILE A 256 13.99 -7.20 11.40
C ILE A 256 13.55 -6.58 10.06
N ASP A 257 12.93 -7.40 9.20
CA ASP A 257 12.50 -7.03 7.84
C ASP A 257 11.19 -6.21 7.84
N SER A 258 10.47 -6.20 8.96
CA SER A 258 9.19 -5.51 9.10
C SER A 258 9.37 -3.99 9.18
N THR A 259 8.67 -3.24 8.32
CA THR A 259 8.64 -1.77 8.38
C THR A 259 7.46 -1.21 9.18
N CYS A 260 6.50 -2.04 9.60
CA CYS A 260 5.37 -1.67 10.45
C CYS A 260 5.70 -1.88 11.93
N GLY A 261 5.38 -0.92 12.80
CA GLY A 261 5.71 -0.98 14.23
C GLY A 261 5.15 -2.21 14.94
N VAL A 262 3.91 -2.60 14.62
CA VAL A 262 3.28 -3.81 15.18
C VAL A 262 4.05 -5.08 14.78
N PHE A 263 4.46 -5.18 13.51
CA PHE A 263 5.22 -6.33 13.05
C PHE A 263 6.67 -6.32 13.56
N MET A 264 7.25 -5.13 13.80
CA MET A 264 8.56 -5.00 14.46
C MET A 264 8.50 -5.50 15.91
N GLU A 265 7.46 -5.15 16.67
CA GLU A 265 7.24 -5.66 18.04
C GLU A 265 7.02 -7.19 18.04
N MET A 266 6.31 -7.74 17.04
CA MET A 266 6.17 -9.20 16.90
C MET A 266 7.51 -9.89 16.60
N GLU A 267 8.33 -9.33 15.72
CA GLU A 267 9.67 -9.87 15.45
C GLU A 267 10.63 -9.70 16.64
N GLU A 268 10.53 -8.62 17.42
CA GLU A 268 11.26 -8.49 18.69
C GLU A 268 10.92 -9.64 19.64
N ASN A 269 9.63 -9.90 19.88
CA ASN A 269 9.18 -11.02 20.71
C ASN A 269 9.71 -12.36 20.20
N ARG A 270 9.85 -12.50 18.88
CA ARG A 270 10.44 -13.67 18.25
C ARG A 270 11.96 -13.76 18.49
N LEU A 271 12.70 -12.66 18.45
CA LEU A 271 14.12 -12.66 18.82
C LEU A 271 14.32 -13.03 20.30
N ILE A 272 13.43 -12.56 21.19
CA ILE A 272 13.41 -12.95 22.59
C ILE A 272 13.16 -14.46 22.73
N SER A 273 12.17 -15.00 22.04
CA SER A 273 11.82 -16.44 22.12
C SER A 273 12.89 -17.35 21.51
N GLU A 274 13.62 -16.87 20.49
CA GLU A 274 14.75 -17.57 19.87
C GLU A 274 16.04 -17.47 20.73
N GLY A 275 16.02 -16.70 21.82
CA GLY A 275 17.07 -16.62 22.82
C GLY A 275 18.25 -15.72 22.42
N PHE A 276 18.03 -14.70 21.59
CA PHE A 276 19.05 -13.68 21.31
C PHE A 276 19.43 -12.90 22.57
N SER A 277 20.68 -12.44 22.63
CA SER A 277 21.16 -11.60 23.74
C SER A 277 20.45 -10.23 23.74
N GLN A 278 20.40 -9.59 24.90
CA GLN A 278 19.80 -8.28 25.04
C GLN A 278 20.51 -7.24 24.15
N GLU A 279 21.82 -7.34 23.98
CA GLU A 279 22.64 -6.51 23.08
C GLU A 279 22.23 -6.70 21.61
N GLU A 280 22.10 -7.94 21.15
CA GLU A 280 21.67 -8.24 19.78
C GLU A 280 20.26 -7.73 19.49
N ILE A 281 19.33 -7.92 20.43
CA ILE A 281 17.95 -7.42 20.27
C ILE A 281 17.93 -5.89 20.30
N ALA A 282 18.67 -5.26 21.21
CA ALA A 282 18.82 -3.81 21.27
C ALA A 282 19.35 -3.23 19.94
N ALA A 283 20.37 -3.85 19.35
CA ALA A 283 20.89 -3.43 18.05
C ALA A 283 19.87 -3.65 16.92
N ALA A 284 19.12 -4.76 16.95
CA ALA A 284 18.10 -5.07 15.97
C ALA A 284 16.96 -4.03 15.97
N ILE A 285 16.43 -3.67 17.14
CA ILE A 285 15.31 -2.70 17.26
C ILE A 285 15.74 -1.27 16.95
N VAL A 286 16.98 -0.88 17.29
CA VAL A 286 17.55 0.43 16.92
C VAL A 286 17.75 0.52 15.41
N ARG A 287 18.36 -0.50 14.78
CA ARG A 287 18.57 -0.54 13.33
C ARG A 287 17.25 -0.55 12.56
N SER A 288 16.28 -1.37 12.97
CA SER A 288 15.01 -1.51 12.27
C SER A 288 14.16 -0.24 12.34
N THR A 289 14.24 0.50 13.45
CA THR A 289 13.62 1.83 13.57
C THR A 289 14.25 2.83 12.61
N ALA A 290 15.59 2.87 12.51
CA ALA A 290 16.30 3.70 11.53
C ALA A 290 15.98 3.30 10.07
N ALA A 291 15.93 1.98 9.79
CA ALA A 291 15.60 1.43 8.48
C ALA A 291 14.17 1.77 8.05
N SER A 292 13.19 1.60 8.95
CA SER A 292 11.80 1.98 8.70
C SER A 292 11.66 3.48 8.45
N TYR A 293 12.30 4.32 9.28
CA TYR A 293 12.31 5.77 9.08
C TYR A 293 12.89 6.15 7.70
N PHE A 294 14.04 5.61 7.32
CA PHE A 294 14.71 5.99 6.07
C PHE A 294 14.05 5.40 4.81
N ASN A 295 13.84 4.07 4.77
CA ASN A 295 13.34 3.42 3.56
C ASN A 295 11.85 3.73 3.33
N LYS A 296 11.03 3.69 4.39
CA LYS A 296 9.57 3.85 4.26
C LYS A 296 9.11 5.30 4.33
N PHE A 297 9.59 6.06 5.32
CA PHE A 297 9.11 7.44 5.52
C PHE A 297 9.88 8.46 4.65
N VAL A 298 11.21 8.45 4.68
CA VAL A 298 12.04 9.29 3.78
C VAL A 298 11.95 8.80 2.35
N GLY A 299 11.66 7.52 2.13
CA GLY A 299 11.51 6.93 0.81
C GLY A 299 12.84 6.52 0.18
N GLY A 300 13.91 6.39 0.95
CA GLY A 300 15.21 5.94 0.45
C GLY A 300 16.16 7.05 -0.02
N PRO A 301 17.29 6.68 -0.65
CA PRO A 301 18.45 7.55 -0.87
C PRO A 301 18.21 8.69 -1.87
N GLN A 302 17.23 8.59 -2.76
CA GLN A 302 16.95 9.62 -3.78
C GLN A 302 16.47 10.96 -3.21
N HIS A 303 16.03 10.99 -1.95
CA HIS A 303 15.61 12.21 -1.26
C HIS A 303 16.75 12.87 -0.47
N VAL A 304 17.80 12.09 -0.18
CA VAL A 304 18.87 12.45 0.73
C VAL A 304 20.08 12.97 -0.04
N GLN A 305 20.63 14.07 0.44
CA GLN A 305 21.74 14.75 -0.24
C GLN A 305 23.07 14.35 0.42
N ASN A 306 23.99 15.29 0.64
CA ASN A 306 25.36 14.98 1.02
C ASN A 306 25.58 15.08 2.54
N LYS A 307 25.21 16.21 3.15
CA LYS A 307 25.52 16.53 4.54
C LYS A 307 24.27 16.48 5.43
N CYS A 308 24.13 15.38 6.17
CA CYS A 308 22.90 15.04 6.88
C CYS A 308 22.99 15.33 8.38
N SER A 309 22.02 16.07 8.93
CA SER A 309 21.83 16.19 10.38
C SER A 309 20.77 15.22 10.88
N CYS A 310 20.99 14.60 12.04
CA CYS A 310 19.98 13.74 12.70
C CYS A 310 19.59 14.32 14.06
N GLN A 311 18.29 14.42 14.31
CA GLN A 311 17.67 15.18 15.39
C GLN A 311 16.51 14.40 16.03
N GLY A 312 16.06 14.85 17.19
CA GLY A 312 14.98 14.21 17.95
C GLY A 312 15.46 13.25 19.04
N GLY A 313 14.52 12.55 19.69
CA GLY A 313 14.77 11.76 20.90
C GLY A 313 15.76 10.62 20.70
N PRO A 314 15.49 9.68 19.76
CA PRO A 314 16.40 8.57 19.47
C PRO A 314 17.79 9.03 19.01
N ALA A 315 17.87 10.14 18.27
CA ALA A 315 19.13 10.71 17.79
C ALA A 315 20.03 11.28 18.91
N LEU A 316 19.56 11.34 20.16
CA LEU A 316 20.42 11.62 21.31
C LEU A 316 21.44 10.50 21.56
N GLY A 317 21.10 9.27 21.18
CA GLY A 317 21.94 8.11 21.37
C GLY A 317 22.89 7.82 20.20
N LYS A 318 24.13 7.42 20.52
CA LYS A 318 25.16 7.12 19.52
C LYS A 318 24.83 5.88 18.67
N ALA A 319 24.15 4.88 19.23
CA ALA A 319 23.78 3.68 18.48
C ALA A 319 22.78 4.00 17.36
N PHE A 320 21.80 4.86 17.65
CA PHE A 320 20.83 5.31 16.67
C PHE A 320 21.48 6.13 15.54
N LEU A 321 22.43 7.02 15.87
CA LEU A 321 23.19 7.76 14.85
C LEU A 321 24.01 6.82 13.95
N ALA A 322 24.63 5.79 14.54
CA ALA A 322 25.38 4.79 13.78
C ALA A 322 24.46 3.90 12.92
N ALA A 323 23.26 3.58 13.41
CA ALA A 323 22.23 2.90 12.63
C ALA A 323 21.77 3.75 11.44
N MET A 324 21.54 5.06 11.63
CA MET A 324 21.25 5.98 10.53
C MET A 324 22.40 6.06 9.53
N ALA A 325 23.65 6.11 9.97
CA ALA A 325 24.81 6.09 9.09
C ALA A 325 24.92 4.76 8.30
N GLN A 326 24.62 3.63 8.95
CA GLN A 326 24.60 2.31 8.31
C GLN A 326 23.52 2.21 7.24
N VAL A 327 22.29 2.61 7.57
CA VAL A 327 21.12 2.49 6.70
C VAL A 327 21.20 3.48 5.52
N THR A 328 21.61 4.72 5.77
CA THR A 328 21.70 5.75 4.72
C THR A 328 22.99 5.66 3.92
N ASN A 329 24.02 5.02 4.48
CA ASN A 329 25.40 5.03 4.00
C ASN A 329 25.99 6.45 3.87
N LYS A 330 25.49 7.42 4.66
CA LYS A 330 25.92 8.83 4.70
C LYS A 330 26.59 9.19 6.03
N ASP A 331 27.32 10.30 6.02
CA ASP A 331 27.83 10.92 7.23
C ASP A 331 26.70 11.63 7.99
N ILE A 332 26.64 11.40 9.29
CA ILE A 332 25.59 11.91 10.18
C ILE A 332 26.17 12.92 11.17
N TYR A 333 25.69 14.16 11.10
CA TYR A 333 26.13 15.29 11.90
C TYR A 333 25.13 15.58 13.02
N ALA A 334 25.52 15.27 14.26
CA ALA A 334 24.69 15.46 15.44
C ALA A 334 25.21 16.64 16.26
N TYR A 335 24.55 17.79 16.13
CA TYR A 335 24.92 19.04 16.81
C TYR A 335 24.45 19.08 18.28
N PRO A 336 25.02 19.96 19.12
CA PRO A 336 24.64 20.07 20.52
C PRO A 336 23.21 20.54 20.67
N HIS A 337 22.51 20.05 21.69
CA HIS A 337 21.15 20.49 22.05
C HIS A 337 20.11 20.30 20.93
N ARG A 338 20.35 19.36 20.00
CA ARG A 338 19.47 19.01 18.88
C ARG A 338 18.04 18.62 19.27
N GLU A 339 17.81 18.22 20.52
CA GLU A 339 16.47 17.99 21.08
C GLU A 339 15.63 19.27 21.21
N LEU A 340 16.24 20.45 21.05
CA LEU A 340 15.62 21.77 21.19
C LEU A 340 15.48 22.53 19.89
N PHE A 341 15.90 22.00 18.74
CA PHE A 341 15.92 22.81 17.51
C PHE A 341 14.55 23.36 17.09
N GLY A 342 13.45 22.71 17.47
CA GLY A 342 12.11 23.32 17.38
C GLY A 342 11.98 24.58 18.24
N ALA A 343 12.24 24.47 19.56
CA ALA A 343 12.13 25.62 20.47
C ALA A 343 13.18 26.70 20.17
N TRP A 344 14.46 26.34 20.07
CA TRP A 344 15.55 27.27 19.75
C TRP A 344 15.34 27.93 18.40
N GLY A 345 14.93 27.15 17.39
CA GLY A 345 14.57 27.64 16.07
C GLY A 345 13.45 28.68 16.07
N ALA A 346 12.41 28.50 16.90
CA ALA A 346 11.34 29.49 17.07
C ALA A 346 11.88 30.81 17.64
N GLY A 347 12.80 30.75 18.61
CA GLY A 347 13.48 31.94 19.13
C GLY A 347 14.41 32.60 18.11
N LEU A 348 15.14 31.81 17.32
CA LEU A 348 16.00 32.29 16.23
C LEU A 348 15.20 32.96 15.10
N PHE A 349 14.03 32.42 14.77
CA PHE A 349 13.11 33.03 13.81
C PHE A 349 12.71 34.44 14.26
N LEU A 350 12.29 34.61 15.52
CA LEU A 350 12.00 35.94 16.06
C LEU A 350 13.22 36.85 16.05
N ARG A 351 14.39 36.33 16.43
CA ARG A 351 15.64 37.09 16.44
C ARG A 351 15.93 37.69 15.06
N GLU A 352 15.81 36.90 14.00
CA GLU A 352 16.06 37.39 12.63
C GLU A 352 15.12 38.54 12.25
N GLU A 353 13.82 38.39 12.52
CA GLU A 353 12.83 39.43 12.24
C GLU A 353 13.06 40.68 13.11
N ILE A 354 13.41 40.52 14.40
CA ILE A 354 13.77 41.63 15.28
C ILE A 354 14.99 42.39 14.75
N LEU A 355 16.06 41.67 14.38
CA LEU A 355 17.28 42.29 13.86
C LEU A 355 17.03 43.01 12.53
N LYS A 356 16.17 42.46 11.68
CA LYS A 356 15.73 43.11 10.44
C LYS A 356 14.95 44.40 10.71
N LEU A 357 13.97 44.38 11.62
CA LEU A 357 13.17 45.55 11.96
C LEU A 357 13.98 46.64 12.68
N LYS A 358 14.92 46.25 13.56
CA LYS A 358 15.88 47.17 14.19
C LYS A 358 16.72 47.89 13.13
N LYS A 359 17.14 47.20 12.05
CA LYS A 359 17.83 47.82 10.90
C LYS A 359 16.92 48.77 10.10
N GLU A 360 15.61 48.50 10.04
CA GLU A 360 14.60 49.37 9.43
C GLU A 360 14.17 50.54 10.34
N GLY A 361 14.74 50.66 11.55
CA GLY A 361 14.40 51.73 12.50
C GLY A 361 13.07 51.55 13.23
N LYS A 362 12.50 50.34 13.24
CA LYS A 362 11.24 50.02 13.93
C LYS A 362 11.51 49.45 15.32
N GLU A 363 10.75 49.92 16.30
CA GLU A 363 10.78 49.37 17.66
C GLU A 363 9.87 48.15 17.79
N VAL A 364 10.40 47.10 18.45
CA VAL A 364 9.69 45.83 18.69
C VAL A 364 9.38 45.71 20.17
N ARG A 365 8.13 45.34 20.49
CA ARG A 365 7.67 45.04 21.85
C ARG A 365 6.97 43.69 21.86
N SER A 366 6.98 43.01 23.02
CA SER A 366 6.28 41.74 23.19
C SER A 366 4.94 41.91 23.91
N ALA A 367 3.91 41.26 23.37
CA ALA A 367 2.62 41.03 23.98
C ALA A 367 2.59 39.80 24.91
N PHE A 368 3.77 39.25 25.26
CA PHE A 368 3.89 38.21 26.28
C PHE A 368 3.26 38.65 27.60
N ARG A 369 2.49 37.75 28.21
CA ARG A 369 1.78 37.95 29.48
C ARG A 369 2.71 37.99 30.70
N GLY A 370 3.97 37.58 30.53
CA GLY A 370 4.95 37.46 31.61
C GLY A 370 5.04 36.03 32.17
N PHE A 371 6.07 35.78 32.96
CA PHE A 371 6.35 34.45 33.52
C PHE A 371 5.29 33.97 34.53
N GLU A 372 4.56 34.90 35.16
CA GLU A 372 3.45 34.67 36.09
C GLU A 372 2.20 34.03 35.44
N VAL A 373 2.17 33.91 34.11
CA VAL A 373 1.04 33.35 33.34
C VAL A 373 0.64 31.94 33.79
N VAL A 374 1.58 31.21 34.39
CA VAL A 374 1.37 29.85 34.91
C VAL A 374 0.56 29.79 36.20
N ASP A 375 0.52 30.89 36.95
CA ASP A 375 -0.17 31.01 38.23
C ASP A 375 -1.54 31.70 38.12
N MET A 376 -1.90 32.14 36.89
CA MET A 376 -3.24 32.63 36.58
C MET A 376 -4.29 31.49 36.69
N LYS A 377 -5.49 31.81 37.20
CA LYS A 377 -6.60 30.85 37.24
C LYS A 377 -7.12 30.59 35.83
N PHE A 378 -7.13 29.32 35.42
CA PHE A 378 -7.73 28.85 34.17
C PHE A 378 -9.14 28.33 34.46
N GLU A 379 -10.16 29.11 34.14
CA GLU A 379 -11.53 28.59 34.17
C GLU A 379 -11.77 27.77 32.88
N LYS A 380 -12.33 26.57 33.03
CA LYS A 380 -12.57 25.64 31.92
C LYS A 380 -14.05 25.27 31.87
N GLU A 381 -14.64 25.41 30.69
CA GLU A 381 -15.97 24.88 30.40
C GLU A 381 -15.93 23.99 29.14
N GLU A 382 -16.64 22.87 29.17
CA GLU A 382 -16.89 22.04 28.00
C GLU A 382 -18.33 22.22 27.54
N VAL A 383 -18.51 22.65 26.30
CA VAL A 383 -19.82 22.96 25.72
C VAL A 383 -19.94 22.42 24.31
N MET A 384 -21.13 21.99 23.90
CA MET A 384 -21.32 21.56 22.52
C MET A 384 -21.39 22.79 21.59
N CYS A 385 -20.90 22.64 20.36
CA CYS A 385 -20.87 23.71 19.36
C CYS A 385 -22.26 24.28 19.08
N SER A 386 -23.29 23.43 19.04
CA SER A 386 -24.69 23.84 18.90
C SER A 386 -25.13 24.74 20.04
N ASP A 387 -24.64 24.50 21.24
CA ASP A 387 -25.09 25.16 22.47
C ASP A 387 -24.38 26.51 22.62
N TYR A 388 -23.09 26.55 22.30
CA TYR A 388 -22.30 27.78 22.36
C TYR A 388 -22.59 28.75 21.21
N PHE A 389 -22.63 28.25 19.97
CA PHE A 389 -22.85 29.09 18.80
C PHE A 389 -24.33 29.19 18.38
N GLY A 390 -25.23 28.37 18.94
CA GLY A 390 -26.65 28.43 18.62
C GLY A 390 -26.94 28.28 17.11
N LYS A 391 -27.68 29.24 16.55
CA LYS A 391 -27.95 29.34 15.11
C LYS A 391 -26.69 29.54 14.25
N LEU A 392 -25.58 29.97 14.86
CA LEU A 392 -24.28 30.15 14.21
C LEU A 392 -23.44 28.85 14.22
N SER A 393 -23.91 27.75 14.80
CA SER A 393 -23.26 26.45 14.61
C SER A 393 -23.46 25.95 13.17
N CYS A 394 -22.54 25.13 12.65
CA CYS A 394 -22.68 24.58 11.29
C CYS A 394 -23.80 23.52 11.20
N LYS A 395 -24.30 23.01 12.33
CA LYS A 395 -25.30 21.94 12.45
C LYS A 395 -24.97 20.60 11.76
N VAL A 396 -23.82 20.50 11.09
CA VAL A 396 -23.33 19.25 10.47
C VAL A 396 -22.68 18.33 11.50
N ARG A 397 -21.83 18.90 12.37
CA ARG A 397 -21.22 18.19 13.50
C ARG A 397 -21.43 19.01 14.76
N ASN A 398 -22.00 18.38 15.78
CA ASN A 398 -22.09 19.01 17.09
C ASN A 398 -20.77 18.80 17.87
N CYS A 399 -19.73 19.52 17.48
CA CYS A 399 -18.39 19.34 18.05
C CYS A 399 -18.37 19.70 19.54
N LYS A 400 -17.61 18.95 20.35
CA LYS A 400 -17.39 19.27 21.76
C LYS A 400 -16.27 20.31 21.90
N LEU A 401 -16.63 21.52 22.32
CA LEU A 401 -15.69 22.64 22.49
C LEU A 401 -15.19 22.71 23.94
N LYS A 402 -13.92 23.08 24.10
CA LYS A 402 -13.28 23.46 25.36
C LYS A 402 -13.04 24.96 25.32
N ILE A 403 -13.57 25.68 26.30
CA ILE A 403 -13.38 27.13 26.43
C ILE A 403 -12.56 27.38 27.68
N PHE A 404 -11.43 28.06 27.50
CA PHE A 404 -10.57 28.52 28.58
C PHE A 404 -10.78 30.01 28.78
N THR A 405 -10.94 30.47 30.02
CA THR A 405 -10.90 31.89 30.34
C THR A 405 -9.62 32.19 31.12
N ILE A 406 -8.79 33.09 30.59
CA ILE A 406 -7.50 33.50 31.17
C ILE A 406 -7.47 35.03 31.23
N ALA A 407 -7.35 35.61 32.43
CA ALA A 407 -7.32 37.06 32.64
C ALA A 407 -8.48 37.82 31.93
N GLY A 408 -9.66 37.20 31.84
CA GLY A 408 -10.84 37.76 31.17
C GLY A 408 -10.93 37.53 29.65
N GLU A 409 -9.91 36.92 29.03
CA GLU A 409 -9.92 36.54 27.61
C GLU A 409 -10.41 35.09 27.44
N LYS A 410 -11.34 34.85 26.51
CA LYS A 410 -11.86 33.51 26.20
C LYS A 410 -11.11 32.88 25.02
N VAL A 411 -10.60 31.67 25.23
CA VAL A 411 -9.90 30.85 24.25
C VAL A 411 -10.71 29.59 23.98
N ILE A 412 -11.23 29.44 22.75
CA ILE A 412 -12.04 28.29 22.33
C ILE A 412 -11.16 27.30 21.54
N THR A 413 -11.24 26.01 21.86
CA THR A 413 -10.60 24.88 21.15
C THR A 413 -11.50 23.63 21.16
N GLY A 414 -11.15 22.57 20.43
CA GLY A 414 -11.88 21.28 20.44
C GLY A 414 -12.92 21.09 19.31
N GLY A 415 -13.13 22.08 18.45
CA GLY A 415 -13.98 21.96 17.25
C GLY A 415 -13.25 21.45 16.01
N PHE A 416 -13.99 21.19 14.93
CA PHE A 416 -13.43 20.88 13.60
C PHE A 416 -13.47 22.08 12.63
N CYS A 417 -14.05 23.20 13.03
CA CYS A 417 -14.24 24.38 12.17
C CYS A 417 -13.53 25.60 12.76
N PRO A 418 -13.28 26.68 11.99
CA PRO A 418 -12.64 27.90 12.49
C PRO A 418 -13.29 28.52 13.74
N ARG A 419 -14.59 28.25 13.95
CA ARG A 419 -15.33 28.73 15.13
C ARG A 419 -15.02 27.92 16.39
N GLY A 420 -14.89 26.60 16.26
CA GLY A 420 -14.67 25.70 17.39
C GLY A 420 -13.22 25.28 17.59
N ASN A 421 -12.40 25.37 16.55
CA ASN A 421 -10.96 25.19 16.63
C ASN A 421 -10.24 26.46 16.20
N SER A 422 -9.17 26.77 16.91
CA SER A 422 -8.24 27.86 16.63
C SER A 422 -7.49 27.77 15.31
N GLU A 423 -7.64 26.66 14.58
CA GLU A 423 -6.84 26.32 13.41
C GLU A 423 -7.55 26.55 12.07
N GLY A 424 -8.81 26.99 12.09
CA GLY A 424 -9.55 27.23 10.85
C GLY A 424 -9.25 28.59 10.24
N ALA A 425 -9.22 28.65 8.91
CA ALA A 425 -8.96 29.85 8.13
C ALA A 425 -10.03 30.92 8.37
N GLU A 426 -9.59 32.18 8.44
CA GLU A 426 -10.48 33.34 8.54
C GLU A 426 -11.41 33.47 7.33
N LYS A 427 -10.97 33.00 6.15
CA LYS A 427 -11.73 33.00 4.89
C LYS A 427 -11.99 31.57 4.42
N VAL A 428 -13.25 31.16 4.50
CA VAL A 428 -13.74 29.88 3.97
C VAL A 428 -13.83 29.95 2.44
N LYS A 429 -13.37 28.88 1.77
CA LYS A 429 -13.51 28.72 0.30
C LYS A 429 -14.68 27.78 -0.03
N VAL A 430 -15.02 27.71 -1.31
CA VAL A 430 -16.11 26.88 -1.83
C VAL A 430 -15.73 25.41 -1.72
N ASP A 431 -16.62 24.59 -1.15
CA ASP A 431 -16.44 23.15 -1.01
C ASP A 431 -17.02 22.42 -2.23
N TYR A 432 -16.15 22.06 -3.18
CA TYR A 432 -16.56 21.40 -4.41
C TYR A 432 -17.00 19.96 -4.21
N VAL A 433 -16.64 19.29 -3.10
CA VAL A 433 -17.16 17.96 -2.76
C VAL A 433 -18.64 18.07 -2.37
N GLU A 434 -19.00 19.08 -1.56
CA GLU A 434 -20.41 19.37 -1.25
C GLU A 434 -21.22 19.73 -2.51
N ILE A 435 -20.63 20.51 -3.42
CA ILE A 435 -21.26 20.83 -4.72
C ILE A 435 -21.47 19.57 -5.55
N PHE A 436 -20.49 18.66 -5.59
CA PHE A 436 -20.63 17.39 -6.30
C PHE A 436 -21.85 16.61 -5.80
N HIS A 437 -21.98 16.39 -4.49
CA HIS A 437 -23.12 15.66 -3.93
C HIS A 437 -24.46 16.34 -4.22
N ARG A 438 -24.51 17.69 -4.21
CA ARG A 438 -25.71 18.43 -4.60
C ARG A 438 -26.06 18.27 -6.09
N LEU A 439 -25.06 18.29 -6.97
CA LEU A 439 -25.26 18.07 -8.41
C LEU A 439 -25.64 16.62 -8.69
N PHE A 440 -25.03 15.67 -7.99
CA PHE A 440 -25.39 14.27 -8.06
C PHE A 440 -26.86 14.08 -7.66
N GLU A 441 -27.30 14.62 -6.52
CA GLU A 441 -28.70 14.58 -6.09
C GLU A 441 -29.67 15.28 -7.05
N LYS A 442 -29.25 16.38 -7.68
CA LYS A 442 -30.05 17.10 -8.69
C LYS A 442 -30.32 16.23 -9.93
N HIS A 443 -29.32 15.46 -10.35
CA HIS A 443 -29.35 14.66 -11.59
C HIS A 443 -29.76 13.21 -11.35
N PHE A 444 -29.87 12.77 -10.10
CA PHE A 444 -30.31 11.42 -9.74
C PHE A 444 -31.82 11.27 -9.94
N GLU A 445 -32.24 10.44 -10.91
CA GLU A 445 -33.65 10.18 -11.20
C GLU A 445 -34.24 9.14 -10.24
N GLY A 446 -34.59 9.58 -9.05
CA GLY A 446 -35.17 8.73 -8.02
C GLY A 446 -35.39 9.47 -6.72
N ILE A 447 -35.36 8.75 -5.61
CA ILE A 447 -35.53 9.31 -4.27
C ILE A 447 -34.32 9.01 -3.39
N LYS A 448 -34.16 9.83 -2.35
CA LYS A 448 -33.14 9.61 -1.32
C LYS A 448 -33.65 8.62 -0.29
N TYR A 449 -32.75 7.79 0.24
CA TYR A 449 -33.07 6.79 1.26
C TYR A 449 -33.83 7.38 2.46
N GLU A 450 -33.45 8.58 2.92
CA GLU A 450 -34.06 9.24 4.07
C GLU A 450 -35.51 9.71 3.79
N LYS A 451 -35.92 9.73 2.52
CA LYS A 451 -37.27 10.12 2.08
C LYS A 451 -38.18 8.94 1.79
N LEU A 452 -37.74 7.70 2.04
CA LEU A 452 -38.58 6.52 1.83
C LEU A 452 -39.88 6.56 2.66
N ASP A 453 -39.83 7.17 3.85
CA ASP A 453 -41.01 7.34 4.72
C ASP A 453 -42.02 8.38 4.19
N GLU A 454 -41.63 9.21 3.22
CA GLU A 454 -42.49 10.25 2.63
C GLU A 454 -43.40 9.70 1.51
N ILE A 455 -43.21 8.45 1.08
CA ILE A 455 -43.94 7.84 -0.05
C ILE A 455 -44.53 6.47 0.29
N ASN A 456 -45.59 6.07 -0.42
CA ASN A 456 -46.14 4.72 -0.30
C ASN A 456 -45.36 3.74 -1.19
N VAL A 457 -44.37 3.08 -0.59
CA VAL A 457 -43.44 2.15 -1.27
C VAL A 457 -44.06 0.79 -1.63
N ASP A 458 -45.21 0.41 -1.07
CA ASP A 458 -45.77 -0.94 -1.23
C ASP A 458 -46.09 -1.27 -2.69
N ASN A 459 -46.51 -0.27 -3.47
CA ASN A 459 -46.85 -0.42 -4.89
C ASN A 459 -45.67 -0.14 -5.85
N GLU A 460 -44.55 0.36 -5.35
CA GLU A 460 -43.42 0.78 -6.18
C GLU A 460 -42.42 -0.35 -6.43
N LYS A 461 -41.76 -0.36 -7.58
CA LYS A 461 -40.65 -1.29 -7.88
C LYS A 461 -39.33 -0.65 -7.41
N THR A 462 -39.14 -0.55 -6.10
CA THR A 462 -37.96 0.12 -5.52
C THR A 462 -36.67 -0.65 -5.81
N VAL A 463 -35.64 0.07 -6.24
CA VAL A 463 -34.30 -0.49 -6.51
C VAL A 463 -33.23 0.36 -5.84
N GLY A 464 -32.47 -0.23 -4.92
CA GLY A 464 -31.39 0.44 -4.20
C GLY A 464 -30.13 0.56 -5.06
N ILE A 465 -29.54 1.76 -5.08
CA ILE A 465 -28.23 2.06 -5.68
C ILE A 465 -27.34 2.64 -4.58
N HIS A 466 -26.25 1.97 -4.23
CA HIS A 466 -25.32 2.49 -3.22
C HIS A 466 -24.61 3.76 -3.70
N ARG A 467 -24.34 4.70 -2.80
CA ARG A 467 -23.56 5.93 -3.02
C ARG A 467 -22.09 5.70 -2.64
N ALA A 468 -21.46 4.68 -3.21
CA ALA A 468 -20.05 4.34 -2.97
C ALA A 468 -19.49 3.53 -4.16
N GLY A 469 -18.17 3.36 -4.23
CA GLY A 469 -17.55 2.54 -5.28
C GLY A 469 -17.89 3.05 -6.68
N VAL A 470 -18.25 2.16 -7.60
CA VAL A 470 -18.44 2.54 -9.00
C VAL A 470 -19.64 3.46 -9.23
N THR A 471 -20.68 3.35 -8.41
CA THR A 471 -21.92 4.13 -8.51
C THR A 471 -21.81 5.50 -7.86
N LEU A 472 -20.70 5.83 -7.20
CA LEU A 472 -20.38 7.19 -6.76
C LEU A 472 -19.84 8.01 -7.93
N GLY A 473 -20.76 8.48 -8.78
CA GLY A 473 -20.45 9.31 -9.95
C GLY A 473 -21.27 8.95 -11.18
N GLU A 474 -20.58 8.84 -12.31
CA GLU A 474 -21.19 8.68 -13.64
C GLU A 474 -22.15 7.49 -13.72
N ILE A 475 -21.71 6.33 -13.26
CA ILE A 475 -22.49 5.09 -13.32
C ILE A 475 -23.72 5.16 -12.42
N GLY A 476 -23.66 5.84 -11.27
CA GLY A 476 -24.84 6.00 -10.42
C GLY A 476 -25.95 6.83 -11.08
N ILE A 477 -25.58 7.92 -11.74
CA ILE A 477 -26.53 8.77 -12.49
C ILE A 477 -27.09 8.01 -13.68
N TRP A 478 -26.22 7.33 -14.42
CA TRP A 478 -26.60 6.53 -15.58
C TRP A 478 -27.55 5.39 -15.20
N SER A 479 -27.23 4.62 -14.15
CA SER A 479 -28.05 3.51 -13.68
C SER A 479 -29.41 3.98 -13.14
N ALA A 480 -29.47 5.10 -12.43
CA ALA A 480 -30.73 5.65 -11.96
C ALA A 480 -31.65 6.05 -13.13
N ALA A 481 -31.12 6.78 -14.12
CA ALA A 481 -31.88 7.17 -15.29
C ALA A 481 -32.38 5.96 -16.10
N LEU A 482 -31.53 4.94 -16.28
CA LEU A 482 -31.90 3.70 -16.97
C LEU A 482 -33.02 2.96 -16.22
N LEU A 483 -32.84 2.73 -14.92
CA LEU A 483 -33.81 1.98 -14.11
C LEU A 483 -35.14 2.72 -13.99
N SER A 484 -35.10 4.06 -13.84
CA SER A 484 -36.30 4.89 -13.86
C SER A 484 -37.03 4.79 -15.20
N LYS A 485 -36.30 4.81 -16.32
CA LYS A 485 -36.88 4.75 -17.66
C LYS A 485 -37.56 3.41 -17.97
N VAL A 486 -37.04 2.30 -17.44
CA VAL A 486 -37.65 0.97 -17.56
C VAL A 486 -38.67 0.65 -16.44
N GLY A 487 -39.04 1.64 -15.62
CA GLY A 487 -40.18 1.58 -14.71
C GLY A 487 -39.88 1.13 -13.27
N PHE A 488 -38.63 1.21 -12.81
CA PHE A 488 -38.28 1.09 -11.39
C PHE A 488 -38.26 2.45 -10.70
N LEU A 489 -38.26 2.45 -9.37
CA LEU A 489 -38.01 3.63 -8.54
C LEU A 489 -36.62 3.52 -7.91
N PRO A 490 -35.60 4.20 -8.45
CA PRO A 490 -34.26 4.20 -7.87
C PRO A 490 -34.22 4.88 -6.50
N VAL A 491 -33.47 4.28 -5.57
CA VAL A 491 -33.25 4.79 -4.22
C VAL A 491 -31.74 4.90 -3.98
N ILE A 492 -31.24 6.10 -3.76
CA ILE A 492 -29.81 6.34 -3.44
C ILE A 492 -29.59 6.28 -1.93
N SER A 493 -28.51 5.64 -1.47
CA SER A 493 -28.14 5.66 -0.04
C SER A 493 -27.66 7.05 0.40
N PRO A 494 -27.61 7.30 1.72
CA PRO A 494 -27.10 8.56 2.27
C PRO A 494 -25.66 8.86 1.83
N ILE A 495 -25.20 10.08 2.06
CA ILE A 495 -23.75 10.39 1.96
C ILE A 495 -23.02 9.61 3.06
N SER A 496 -21.89 8.99 2.73
CA SER A 496 -21.08 8.20 3.67
C SER A 496 -20.77 8.94 4.98
N ASP A 497 -21.07 8.30 6.10
CA ASP A 497 -20.78 8.75 7.45
C ASP A 497 -20.03 7.67 8.26
N GLU A 498 -19.75 7.97 9.53
CA GLU A 498 -19.03 7.06 10.43
C GLU A 498 -19.81 5.76 10.70
N GLU A 499 -21.15 5.83 10.72
CA GLU A 499 -21.99 4.64 10.92
C GLU A 499 -21.86 3.68 9.72
N ILE A 500 -21.98 4.20 8.50
CA ILE A 500 -21.85 3.42 7.27
C ILE A 500 -20.44 2.83 7.15
N ALA A 501 -19.41 3.62 7.46
CA ALA A 501 -18.02 3.14 7.47
C ALA A 501 -17.84 2.00 8.46
N GLN A 502 -18.36 2.13 9.69
CA GLN A 502 -18.24 1.11 10.72
C GLN A 502 -19.00 -0.18 10.37
N ARG A 503 -20.18 -0.07 9.75
CA ARG A 503 -20.90 -1.23 9.20
C ARG A 503 -20.04 -2.01 8.22
N GLY A 504 -19.44 -1.30 7.27
CA GLY A 504 -18.52 -1.87 6.29
C GLY A 504 -17.31 -2.57 6.92
N ILE A 505 -16.65 -1.89 7.85
CA ILE A 505 -15.47 -2.41 8.58
C ILE A 505 -15.83 -3.69 9.36
N ASN A 506 -16.99 -3.75 10.00
CA ASN A 506 -17.40 -4.89 10.81
C ASN A 506 -17.80 -6.12 9.98
N ILE A 507 -18.21 -5.93 8.72
CA ILE A 507 -18.73 -7.00 7.86
C ILE A 507 -17.66 -7.53 6.90
N ALA A 508 -16.71 -6.69 6.49
CA ALA A 508 -15.70 -7.04 5.50
C ALA A 508 -14.94 -8.33 5.90
N PRO A 509 -14.91 -9.36 5.03
CA PRO A 509 -14.28 -10.65 5.35
C PRO A 509 -12.74 -10.60 5.26
N THR A 510 -12.19 -9.57 4.64
CA THR A 510 -10.75 -9.39 4.43
C THR A 510 -10.38 -7.91 4.45
N GLU A 511 -9.09 -7.61 4.43
CA GLU A 511 -8.56 -6.25 4.41
C GLU A 511 -8.68 -5.58 3.04
N PHE A 512 -9.91 -5.17 2.72
CA PHE A 512 -10.18 -4.33 1.56
C PHE A 512 -9.78 -2.86 1.78
N CYS A 513 -9.63 -2.13 0.67
CA CYS A 513 -9.56 -0.68 0.74
C CYS A 513 -10.88 -0.09 1.31
N ILE A 514 -10.80 1.08 1.96
CA ILE A 514 -11.97 1.71 2.59
C ILE A 514 -13.11 1.94 1.61
N ALA A 515 -12.84 2.24 0.33
CA ALA A 515 -13.88 2.37 -0.70
C ALA A 515 -14.75 1.11 -0.84
N MET A 516 -14.17 -0.09 -0.82
CA MET A 516 -14.93 -1.34 -0.88
C MET A 516 -15.63 -1.64 0.46
N LYS A 517 -15.02 -1.29 1.61
CA LYS A 517 -15.70 -1.37 2.91
C LYS A 517 -16.94 -0.47 2.93
N LEU A 518 -16.88 0.72 2.34
CA LEU A 518 -18.03 1.62 2.18
C LEU A 518 -19.11 1.01 1.27
N VAL A 519 -18.74 0.39 0.15
CA VAL A 519 -19.70 -0.36 -0.71
C VAL A 519 -20.44 -1.43 0.12
N ILE A 520 -19.73 -2.21 0.94
CA ILE A 520 -20.34 -3.19 1.84
C ILE A 520 -21.25 -2.52 2.88
N GLY A 521 -20.82 -1.41 3.48
CA GLY A 521 -21.62 -0.67 4.48
C GLY A 521 -22.92 -0.11 3.92
N HIS A 522 -22.87 0.49 2.73
CA HIS A 522 -24.06 0.97 2.01
C HIS A 522 -24.96 -0.19 1.57
N GLY A 523 -24.36 -1.27 1.07
CA GLY A 523 -25.08 -2.49 0.72
C GLY A 523 -25.82 -3.09 1.91
N ASP A 524 -25.17 -3.20 3.08
CA ASP A 524 -25.78 -3.69 4.32
C ASP A 524 -26.96 -2.84 4.77
N LEU A 525 -26.81 -1.51 4.71
CA LEU A 525 -27.88 -0.55 5.05
C LEU A 525 -29.12 -0.81 4.19
N MET A 526 -28.95 -0.89 2.87
CA MET A 526 -30.07 -1.09 1.95
C MET A 526 -30.65 -2.50 2.01
N ALA A 527 -29.80 -3.53 2.13
CA ALA A 527 -30.22 -4.93 2.14
C ALA A 527 -31.17 -5.23 3.30
N LYS A 528 -30.95 -4.61 4.47
CA LYS A 528 -31.79 -4.79 5.66
C LYS A 528 -33.12 -4.02 5.59
N ASP A 529 -33.25 -3.07 4.68
CA ASP A 529 -34.48 -2.29 4.51
C ASP A 529 -35.44 -2.99 3.56
N LYS A 530 -36.54 -3.53 4.10
CA LYS A 530 -37.56 -4.25 3.32
C LYS A 530 -38.35 -3.35 2.36
N ARG A 531 -38.29 -2.03 2.52
CA ARG A 531 -38.90 -1.06 1.59
C ARG A 531 -38.19 -1.03 0.24
N ILE A 532 -36.94 -1.49 0.20
CA ILE A 532 -36.14 -1.64 -1.01
C ILE A 532 -36.33 -3.07 -1.53
N LYS A 533 -37.04 -3.25 -2.64
CA LYS A 533 -37.35 -4.59 -3.17
C LYS A 533 -36.11 -5.23 -3.80
N HIS A 534 -35.42 -4.49 -4.66
CA HIS A 534 -34.24 -4.93 -5.39
C HIS A 534 -32.99 -4.13 -5.06
N LEU A 535 -31.80 -4.71 -5.21
CA LEU A 535 -30.52 -4.03 -5.16
C LEU A 535 -29.83 -4.12 -6.51
N PHE A 536 -29.40 -2.97 -7.04
CA PHE A 536 -28.66 -2.91 -8.28
C PHE A 536 -27.16 -2.84 -7.99
N ASN A 537 -26.47 -3.96 -8.16
CA ASN A 537 -25.04 -4.09 -7.87
C ASN A 537 -24.29 -4.47 -9.16
N PRO A 538 -24.02 -3.50 -10.05
CA PRO A 538 -23.41 -3.76 -11.34
C PRO A 538 -21.93 -4.16 -11.20
N SER A 539 -21.45 -4.98 -12.13
CA SER A 539 -20.02 -5.30 -12.29
C SER A 539 -19.52 -4.64 -13.57
N VAL A 540 -18.75 -3.56 -13.44
CA VAL A 540 -18.27 -2.79 -14.61
C VAL A 540 -16.86 -3.23 -14.98
N ILE A 541 -16.71 -3.83 -16.17
CA ILE A 541 -15.51 -4.57 -16.55
C ILE A 541 -14.46 -3.66 -17.20
N GLU A 542 -14.82 -3.03 -18.32
CA GLU A 542 -13.87 -2.26 -19.13
C GLU A 542 -14.57 -1.18 -19.96
N GLU A 543 -13.81 -0.14 -20.31
CA GLU A 543 -14.08 0.78 -21.41
C GLU A 543 -13.55 0.17 -22.72
N VAL A 544 -14.49 -0.13 -23.62
CA VAL A 544 -14.22 -0.65 -24.96
C VAL A 544 -13.79 0.50 -25.86
N ARG A 545 -12.66 0.33 -26.55
CA ARG A 545 -12.06 1.32 -27.44
C ARG A 545 -11.29 0.67 -28.59
N ASP A 546 -10.94 1.45 -29.61
CA ASP A 546 -10.25 0.93 -30.81
C ASP A 546 -8.76 0.61 -30.59
N LYS A 547 -8.13 1.16 -29.55
CA LYS A 547 -6.70 0.99 -29.24
C LYS A 547 -6.47 0.01 -28.09
N LYS A 548 -5.52 -0.92 -28.24
CA LYS A 548 -5.09 -1.80 -27.15
C LYS A 548 -3.99 -1.14 -26.27
N PRO A 549 -3.90 -1.48 -24.97
CA PRO A 549 -4.82 -2.34 -24.23
C PRO A 549 -6.18 -1.66 -23.99
N MET A 550 -7.22 -2.46 -23.73
CA MET A 550 -8.51 -1.94 -23.25
C MET A 550 -8.35 -1.36 -21.84
N ARG A 551 -9.22 -0.41 -21.46
CA ARG A 551 -9.17 0.23 -20.15
C ARG A 551 -10.10 -0.47 -19.18
N LYS A 552 -9.56 -1.35 -18.35
CA LYS A 552 -10.25 -2.08 -17.31
C LYS A 552 -10.48 -1.25 -16.04
N PHE A 553 -11.48 -1.63 -15.27
CA PHE A 553 -11.64 -1.14 -13.91
C PHE A 553 -10.70 -1.90 -12.96
N CYS A 554 -10.61 -1.48 -11.69
CA CYS A 554 -9.85 -2.29 -10.73
C CYS A 554 -10.66 -3.56 -10.40
N ILE A 555 -9.98 -4.66 -10.08
CA ILE A 555 -10.67 -5.94 -9.82
C ILE A 555 -11.72 -5.85 -8.69
N TYR A 556 -11.53 -4.97 -7.70
CA TYR A 556 -12.56 -4.75 -6.68
C TYR A 556 -13.83 -4.13 -7.29
N THR A 557 -13.70 -3.16 -8.20
CA THR A 557 -14.82 -2.59 -8.95
C THR A 557 -15.42 -3.59 -9.93
N GLU A 558 -14.60 -4.40 -10.61
CA GLU A 558 -15.12 -5.45 -11.50
C GLU A 558 -15.90 -6.52 -10.72
N ALA A 559 -15.54 -6.79 -9.47
CA ALA A 559 -16.12 -7.84 -8.64
C ALA A 559 -17.15 -7.35 -7.60
N GLU A 560 -17.33 -6.03 -7.42
CA GLU A 560 -18.10 -5.49 -6.30
C GLU A 560 -19.54 -6.03 -6.26
N GLY A 561 -20.17 -6.16 -7.42
CA GLY A 561 -21.51 -6.73 -7.55
C GLY A 561 -21.61 -8.16 -7.02
N TYR A 562 -20.73 -9.05 -7.46
CA TYR A 562 -20.73 -10.45 -7.05
C TYR A 562 -20.22 -10.66 -5.62
N LEU A 563 -19.46 -9.73 -5.04
CA LEU A 563 -19.01 -9.84 -3.66
C LEU A 563 -20.15 -9.60 -2.66
N LEU A 564 -20.99 -8.58 -2.92
CA LEU A 564 -22.08 -8.22 -2.01
C LEU A 564 -23.08 -9.37 -1.79
N GLN A 565 -23.39 -10.13 -2.83
CA GLN A 565 -24.31 -11.26 -2.79
C GLN A 565 -24.05 -12.19 -1.59
N ASP A 566 -22.89 -12.85 -1.54
CA ASP A 566 -22.63 -13.83 -0.49
C ASP A 566 -22.19 -13.17 0.82
N ILE A 567 -21.51 -11.99 0.78
CA ILE A 567 -21.07 -11.29 2.01
C ILE A 567 -22.27 -10.87 2.86
N LEU A 568 -23.32 -10.37 2.20
CA LEU A 568 -24.55 -9.90 2.86
C LEU A 568 -25.64 -10.99 2.93
N GLY A 569 -25.42 -12.14 2.29
CA GLY A 569 -26.40 -13.24 2.23
C GLY A 569 -27.69 -12.83 1.52
N LEU A 570 -27.56 -12.16 0.37
CA LEU A 570 -28.69 -11.66 -0.42
C LEU A 570 -29.39 -12.81 -1.15
N GLU A 571 -30.72 -12.74 -1.18
CA GLU A 571 -31.53 -13.67 -1.97
C GLU A 571 -31.39 -13.36 -3.46
N GLU A 572 -31.32 -14.40 -4.29
CA GLU A 572 -31.04 -14.25 -5.72
C GLU A 572 -32.07 -13.38 -6.46
N ASP A 573 -33.33 -13.39 -6.01
CA ASP A 573 -34.44 -12.63 -6.59
C ASP A 573 -34.42 -11.14 -6.24
N ARG A 574 -33.69 -10.75 -5.18
CA ARG A 574 -33.51 -9.35 -4.77
C ARG A 574 -32.35 -8.66 -5.47
N GLU A 575 -31.45 -9.39 -6.12
CA GLU A 575 -30.28 -8.78 -6.74
C GLU A 575 -30.43 -8.62 -8.25
N ILE A 576 -29.96 -7.49 -8.77
CA ILE A 576 -29.76 -7.23 -10.19
C ILE A 576 -28.25 -7.09 -10.40
N LEU A 577 -27.61 -8.11 -10.99
CA LEU A 577 -26.14 -8.24 -11.10
C LEU A 577 -25.65 -8.16 -12.56
N PRO A 578 -25.87 -7.04 -13.28
CA PRO A 578 -25.47 -6.97 -14.69
C PRO A 578 -23.96 -6.79 -14.81
N VAL A 579 -23.39 -7.45 -15.82
CA VAL A 579 -21.99 -7.27 -16.24
C VAL A 579 -21.96 -6.21 -17.35
N LEU A 580 -21.44 -5.03 -17.03
CA LEU A 580 -21.48 -3.85 -17.89
C LEU A 580 -20.15 -3.62 -18.61
N TYR A 581 -20.25 -3.23 -19.88
CA TYR A 581 -19.14 -2.91 -20.77
C TYR A 581 -19.30 -1.45 -21.24
N TRP A 582 -18.44 -0.57 -20.75
CA TRP A 582 -18.55 0.85 -21.03
C TRP A 582 -18.28 1.11 -22.52
N LYS A 583 -19.15 1.90 -23.17
CA LYS A 583 -19.18 2.15 -24.62
C LYS A 583 -19.53 0.95 -25.51
N ASP A 584 -19.92 -0.20 -24.95
CA ASP A 584 -20.51 -1.32 -25.69
C ASP A 584 -21.97 -1.51 -25.26
N LYS A 585 -22.86 -0.84 -26.00
CA LYS A 585 -24.29 -0.82 -25.69
C LYS A 585 -24.94 -2.19 -25.85
N GLU A 586 -24.53 -2.94 -26.86
CA GLU A 586 -25.19 -4.20 -27.20
C GLU A 586 -24.94 -5.27 -26.14
N ARG A 587 -23.69 -5.42 -25.70
CA ARG A 587 -23.34 -6.38 -24.64
C ARG A 587 -23.94 -5.98 -23.29
N SER A 588 -23.89 -4.69 -22.96
CA SER A 588 -24.46 -4.18 -21.71
C SER A 588 -26.00 -4.33 -21.68
N ALA A 589 -26.69 -4.02 -22.79
CA ALA A 589 -28.12 -4.23 -22.91
C ALA A 589 -28.50 -5.72 -22.77
N GLN A 590 -27.71 -6.62 -23.34
CA GLN A 590 -27.92 -8.06 -23.18
C GLN A 590 -27.80 -8.50 -21.71
N ALA A 591 -26.75 -8.05 -21.00
CA ALA A 591 -26.56 -8.40 -19.60
C ALA A 591 -27.70 -7.87 -18.69
N ILE A 592 -28.19 -6.66 -18.97
CA ILE A 592 -29.33 -6.08 -18.24
C ILE A 592 -30.62 -6.86 -18.55
N TYR A 593 -30.86 -7.20 -19.83
CA TYR A 593 -32.00 -8.00 -20.26
C TYR A 593 -32.06 -9.34 -19.52
N ASP A 594 -30.93 -10.05 -19.48
CA ASP A 594 -30.84 -11.37 -18.86
C ASP A 594 -31.17 -11.30 -17.37
N GLU A 595 -30.68 -10.28 -16.64
CA GLU A 595 -30.97 -10.11 -15.22
C GLU A 595 -32.40 -9.66 -14.93
N LEU A 596 -32.96 -8.72 -15.71
CA LEU A 596 -34.35 -8.27 -15.53
C LEU A 596 -35.36 -9.39 -15.82
N LYS A 597 -35.12 -10.17 -16.88
CA LYS A 597 -35.94 -11.34 -17.21
C LYS A 597 -35.90 -12.39 -16.11
N ARG A 598 -34.72 -12.64 -15.54
CA ARG A 598 -34.53 -13.62 -14.47
C ARG A 598 -35.34 -13.30 -13.22
N ILE A 599 -35.42 -12.03 -12.83
CA ILE A 599 -36.23 -11.60 -11.67
C ILE A 599 -37.71 -11.35 -12.01
N GLY A 600 -38.14 -11.73 -13.22
CA GLY A 600 -39.55 -11.74 -13.60
C GLY A 600 -40.07 -10.45 -14.28
N TYR A 601 -39.20 -9.58 -14.78
CA TYR A 601 -39.61 -8.42 -15.58
C TYR A 601 -39.36 -8.66 -17.07
N ASP A 602 -40.43 -8.62 -17.86
CA ASP A 602 -40.38 -8.80 -19.32
C ASP A 602 -40.22 -7.44 -20.00
N ILE A 603 -38.97 -7.00 -20.16
CA ILE A 603 -38.59 -5.76 -20.83
C ILE A 603 -37.73 -6.16 -22.03
N SER A 604 -38.04 -5.67 -23.23
CA SER A 604 -37.30 -6.03 -24.44
C SER A 604 -35.90 -5.43 -24.46
N LYS A 605 -35.00 -6.05 -25.24
CA LYS A 605 -33.63 -5.55 -25.41
C LYS A 605 -33.63 -4.15 -26.06
N GLU A 606 -34.55 -3.92 -26.97
CA GLU A 606 -34.76 -2.64 -27.64
C GLU A 606 -35.17 -1.54 -26.64
N GLU A 607 -36.13 -1.81 -25.75
CA GLU A 607 -36.51 -0.87 -24.68
C GLU A 607 -35.35 -0.55 -23.74
N ILE A 608 -34.51 -1.54 -23.43
CA ILE A 608 -33.29 -1.34 -22.62
C ILE A 608 -32.30 -0.44 -23.37
N MET A 609 -32.09 -0.65 -24.67
CA MET A 609 -31.20 0.20 -25.46
C MET A 609 -31.71 1.65 -25.52
N GLU A 610 -33.02 1.86 -25.69
CA GLU A 610 -33.62 3.19 -25.61
C GLU A 610 -33.45 3.83 -24.22
N ALA A 611 -33.55 3.04 -23.15
CA ALA A 611 -33.30 3.50 -21.80
C ALA A 611 -31.82 3.86 -21.55
N MET A 612 -30.89 3.13 -22.18
CA MET A 612 -29.47 3.46 -22.16
C MET A 612 -29.17 4.78 -22.89
N ASP A 613 -29.79 5.03 -24.05
CA ASP A 613 -29.66 6.31 -24.76
C ASP A 613 -30.17 7.49 -23.92
N TYR A 614 -31.28 7.29 -23.21
CA TYR A 614 -31.80 8.27 -22.26
C TYR A 614 -30.83 8.50 -21.08
N ALA A 615 -30.27 7.42 -20.53
CA ALA A 615 -29.29 7.49 -19.46
C ALA A 615 -28.00 8.22 -19.88
N ASP A 616 -27.51 8.01 -21.11
CA ASP A 616 -26.36 8.74 -21.67
C ASP A 616 -26.63 10.25 -21.75
N GLN A 617 -27.84 10.66 -22.18
CA GLN A 617 -28.22 12.07 -22.21
C GLN A 617 -28.23 12.71 -20.82
N LYS A 618 -28.69 11.98 -19.80
CA LYS A 618 -28.68 12.43 -18.40
C LYS A 618 -27.28 12.55 -17.86
N LEU A 619 -26.42 11.58 -18.17
CA LEU A 619 -25.00 11.62 -17.81
C LEU A 619 -24.30 12.84 -18.42
N GLU A 620 -24.52 13.15 -19.71
CA GLU A 620 -23.95 14.33 -20.35
C GLU A 620 -24.45 15.65 -19.70
N SER A 621 -25.71 15.70 -19.26
CA SER A 621 -26.25 16.85 -18.52
C SER A 621 -25.52 17.06 -17.18
N PHE A 622 -25.28 15.96 -16.46
CA PHE A 622 -24.52 15.97 -15.21
C PHE A 622 -23.07 16.43 -15.42
N LYS A 623 -22.36 15.87 -16.42
CA LYS A 623 -21.00 16.29 -16.79
C LYS A 623 -20.93 17.77 -17.17
N SER A 624 -21.89 18.25 -17.97
CA SER A 624 -21.98 19.65 -18.36
C SER A 624 -22.07 20.59 -17.15
N ASP A 625 -22.85 20.23 -16.14
CA ASP A 625 -22.95 21.03 -14.91
C ASP A 625 -21.68 20.97 -14.05
N LEU A 626 -20.98 19.84 -13.99
CA LEU A 626 -19.66 19.75 -13.36
C LEU A 626 -18.64 20.65 -14.08
N HIS A 627 -18.56 20.57 -15.40
CA HIS A 627 -17.67 21.38 -16.23
C HIS A 627 -17.88 22.88 -16.03
N LYS A 628 -19.15 23.34 -15.94
CA LYS A 628 -19.45 24.75 -15.62
C LYS A 628 -18.90 25.18 -14.26
N GLN A 629 -18.86 24.30 -13.27
CA GLN A 629 -18.25 24.62 -11.97
C GLN A 629 -16.72 24.65 -12.05
N GLY A 630 -16.11 23.76 -12.85
CA GLY A 630 -14.67 23.77 -13.13
C GLY A 630 -14.22 25.04 -13.85
N GLU A 631 -14.96 25.47 -14.88
CA GLU A 631 -14.71 26.72 -15.59
C GLU A 631 -14.80 27.94 -14.64
N ARG A 632 -15.85 27.99 -13.80
CA ARG A 632 -15.99 29.04 -12.78
C ARG A 632 -14.82 29.05 -11.79
N PHE A 633 -14.29 27.88 -11.44
CA PHE A 633 -13.13 27.76 -10.57
C PHE A 633 -11.89 28.38 -11.22
N LEU A 634 -11.56 27.98 -12.45
CA LEU A 634 -10.39 28.50 -13.17
C LEU A 634 -10.49 30.01 -13.42
N ASN A 635 -11.63 30.50 -13.90
CA ASN A 635 -11.87 31.93 -14.13
C ASN A 635 -11.70 32.76 -12.85
N LYS A 636 -12.09 32.21 -11.70
CA LYS A 636 -11.92 32.87 -10.39
C LYS A 636 -10.44 32.94 -9.98
N LEU A 637 -9.67 31.88 -10.22
CA LEU A 637 -8.23 31.86 -9.93
C LEU A 637 -7.47 32.86 -10.80
N GLU A 638 -7.80 32.94 -12.08
CA GLU A 638 -7.21 33.91 -13.01
C GLU A 638 -7.54 35.34 -12.59
N LYS A 639 -8.82 35.65 -12.37
CA LYS A 639 -9.29 37.00 -12.01
C LYS A 639 -8.68 37.54 -10.71
N ASN A 640 -8.47 36.68 -9.73
CA ASN A 640 -7.99 37.08 -8.40
C ASN A 640 -6.47 36.86 -8.22
N GLU A 641 -5.78 36.39 -9.26
CA GLU A 641 -4.39 35.94 -9.20
C GLU A 641 -4.09 34.93 -8.08
N GLU A 642 -5.07 34.09 -7.74
CA GLU A 642 -4.92 33.06 -6.71
C GLU A 642 -4.39 31.74 -7.30
N ILE A 643 -3.77 30.93 -6.44
CA ILE A 643 -3.41 29.54 -6.75
C ILE A 643 -4.57 28.58 -6.45
N GLY A 644 -4.60 27.46 -7.17
CA GLY A 644 -5.56 26.38 -7.01
C GLY A 644 -4.90 25.06 -6.67
N TYR A 645 -5.62 24.22 -5.92
CA TYR A 645 -5.22 22.87 -5.55
C TYR A 645 -6.18 21.88 -6.20
N VAL A 646 -5.63 20.89 -6.90
CA VAL A 646 -6.42 19.87 -7.59
C VAL A 646 -6.31 18.55 -6.84
N GLY A 647 -7.45 18.04 -6.38
CA GLY A 647 -7.59 16.71 -5.79
C GLY A 647 -7.49 15.65 -6.86
N LEU A 648 -6.34 14.96 -6.91
CA LEU A 648 -6.06 13.86 -7.81
C LEU A 648 -6.37 12.53 -7.14
N GLY A 649 -7.07 11.65 -7.84
CA GLY A 649 -7.41 10.32 -7.35
C GLY A 649 -8.68 9.77 -7.97
N ARG A 650 -9.06 8.58 -7.54
CA ARG A 650 -10.29 7.91 -7.98
C ARG A 650 -11.50 8.71 -7.50
N ASP A 651 -12.53 8.83 -8.33
CA ASP A 651 -13.73 9.59 -8.00
C ASP A 651 -14.32 9.17 -6.64
N TYR A 652 -14.46 7.86 -6.42
CA TYR A 652 -14.97 7.30 -5.16
C TYR A 652 -14.03 7.41 -3.95
N VAL A 653 -12.81 7.92 -4.16
CA VAL A 653 -11.89 8.27 -3.08
C VAL A 653 -11.97 9.76 -2.80
N VAL A 654 -11.84 10.60 -3.83
CA VAL A 654 -11.74 12.06 -3.69
C VAL A 654 -13.08 12.71 -3.34
N LEU A 655 -14.20 12.11 -3.77
CA LEU A 655 -15.55 12.65 -3.61
C LEU A 655 -16.31 12.04 -2.43
N ASP A 656 -15.87 10.91 -1.90
CA ASP A 656 -16.47 10.30 -0.72
C ASP A 656 -15.91 10.95 0.57
N PRO A 657 -16.76 11.50 1.46
CA PRO A 657 -16.28 12.15 2.67
C PRO A 657 -15.59 11.23 3.67
N GLN A 658 -15.90 9.93 3.70
CA GLN A 658 -15.22 8.97 4.58
C GLN A 658 -13.95 8.44 3.92
N ALA A 659 -13.98 8.11 2.63
CA ALA A 659 -12.79 7.62 1.93
C ALA A 659 -11.69 8.70 1.84
N SER A 660 -12.06 9.98 1.74
CA SER A 660 -11.13 11.12 1.71
C SER A 660 -10.83 11.73 3.07
N SER A 661 -11.35 11.19 4.17
CA SER A 661 -11.20 11.79 5.51
C SER A 661 -11.65 13.26 5.57
N GLN A 662 -12.80 13.56 4.94
CA GLN A 662 -13.43 14.88 4.88
C GLN A 662 -12.57 15.96 4.20
N SER A 663 -11.72 15.55 3.24
CA SER A 663 -10.72 16.43 2.65
C SER A 663 -11.26 17.70 2.01
N GLY A 664 -12.41 17.65 1.33
CA GLY A 664 -13.03 18.82 0.70
C GLY A 664 -13.28 19.95 1.70
N SER A 665 -13.98 19.62 2.80
CA SER A 665 -14.22 20.54 3.92
C SER A 665 -12.93 20.91 4.64
N MET A 666 -12.01 19.97 4.83
CA MET A 666 -10.71 20.21 5.46
C MET A 666 -9.90 21.27 4.70
N PHE A 667 -9.68 21.11 3.41
CA PHE A 667 -8.91 22.08 2.62
C PHE A 667 -9.63 23.42 2.47
N THR A 668 -10.93 23.43 2.24
CA THR A 668 -11.67 24.65 1.90
C THR A 668 -12.14 25.44 3.13
N LYS A 669 -12.73 24.76 4.11
CA LYS A 669 -13.34 25.36 5.30
C LYS A 669 -12.35 25.50 6.46
N GLN A 670 -11.41 24.56 6.61
CA GLN A 670 -10.39 24.65 7.66
C GLN A 670 -9.11 25.35 7.16
N ARG A 671 -8.61 25.08 5.95
CA ARG A 671 -7.36 25.69 5.46
C ARG A 671 -7.54 26.92 4.58
N GLY A 672 -8.75 27.19 4.09
CA GLY A 672 -9.00 28.32 3.19
C GLY A 672 -8.33 28.16 1.81
N MET A 673 -8.04 26.92 1.42
CA MET A 673 -7.42 26.58 0.12
C MET A 673 -8.48 26.53 -0.98
N ASN A 674 -8.14 27.03 -2.18
CA ASN A 674 -8.97 26.84 -3.37
C ASN A 674 -8.80 25.40 -3.86
N TYR A 675 -9.58 24.47 -3.33
CA TYR A 675 -9.48 23.04 -3.65
C TYR A 675 -10.62 22.57 -4.56
N ILE A 676 -10.29 21.81 -5.61
CA ILE A 676 -11.26 21.21 -6.53
C ILE A 676 -10.88 19.76 -6.87
N PRO A 677 -11.80 18.79 -6.82
CA PRO A 677 -11.57 17.44 -7.35
C PRO A 677 -11.35 17.44 -8.88
N GLN A 678 -10.48 16.55 -9.38
CA GLN A 678 -10.13 16.47 -10.81
C GLN A 678 -11.35 16.32 -11.73
N THR A 679 -12.41 15.63 -11.30
CA THR A 679 -13.62 15.33 -12.08
C THR A 679 -14.30 16.59 -12.63
N PHE A 680 -14.18 17.73 -11.94
CA PHE A 680 -14.72 19.01 -12.43
C PHE A 680 -13.95 19.61 -13.60
N LEU A 681 -12.72 19.15 -13.84
CA LEU A 681 -11.79 19.66 -14.85
C LEU A 681 -11.62 18.71 -16.04
N GLU A 682 -12.42 17.63 -16.13
CA GLU A 682 -12.32 16.58 -17.15
C GLU A 682 -12.22 17.13 -18.58
N GLN A 683 -13.03 18.14 -18.92
CA GLN A 683 -13.04 18.77 -20.23
C GLN A 683 -11.67 19.34 -20.69
N TYR A 684 -10.75 19.61 -19.77
CA TYR A 684 -9.43 20.19 -20.09
C TYR A 684 -8.34 19.13 -20.30
N TYR A 685 -8.55 17.88 -19.88
CA TYR A 685 -7.50 16.86 -19.88
C TYR A 685 -7.89 15.55 -20.56
N LYS A 686 -9.18 15.28 -20.79
CA LYS A 686 -9.68 13.98 -21.32
C LYS A 686 -9.02 13.54 -22.64
N ASP A 687 -8.54 14.48 -23.44
CA ASP A 687 -7.96 14.23 -24.77
C ASP A 687 -6.41 14.08 -24.75
N ILE A 688 -5.76 14.16 -23.57
CA ILE A 688 -4.31 13.96 -23.45
C ILE A 688 -3.95 12.48 -23.79
N PRO A 689 -2.97 12.23 -24.68
CA PRO A 689 -2.69 10.88 -25.21
C PRO A 689 -1.85 10.04 -24.24
N ILE A 690 -2.47 9.51 -23.18
CA ILE A 690 -1.77 8.73 -22.13
C ILE A 690 -1.06 7.48 -22.63
N ASP A 691 -1.52 6.87 -23.71
CA ASP A 691 -0.86 5.68 -24.26
C ASP A 691 0.58 5.97 -24.73
N ASP A 692 0.90 7.24 -25.03
CA ASP A 692 2.23 7.68 -25.43
C ASP A 692 3.12 7.95 -24.20
N LEU A 693 2.50 8.20 -23.03
CA LEU A 693 3.17 8.33 -21.73
C LEU A 693 3.44 6.95 -21.09
N SER A 694 2.46 6.05 -21.18
CA SER A 694 2.44 4.73 -20.54
C SER A 694 1.96 3.68 -21.55
N PHE A 695 2.91 2.89 -22.06
CA PHE A 695 2.67 1.95 -23.16
C PHE A 695 1.71 0.82 -22.81
N ASN A 696 1.43 0.58 -21.52
CA ASN A 696 0.50 -0.44 -21.06
C ASN A 696 -0.58 0.12 -20.11
N GLU A 697 -1.07 1.36 -20.30
CA GLU A 697 -2.12 1.93 -19.44
C GLU A 697 -3.50 1.30 -19.67
N TYR A 698 -3.80 0.29 -18.86
CA TYR A 698 -5.06 -0.46 -18.91
C TYR A 698 -6.02 -0.13 -17.77
N TRP A 699 -5.76 0.81 -16.85
CA TRP A 699 -6.74 1.15 -15.81
C TRP A 699 -7.48 2.45 -16.15
N TYR A 700 -8.80 2.37 -16.31
CA TYR A 700 -9.67 3.49 -16.70
C TYR A 700 -9.45 4.73 -15.82
N GLN A 701 -9.65 4.58 -14.50
CA GLN A 701 -9.50 5.67 -13.54
C GLN A 701 -8.06 6.22 -13.49
N ASN A 702 -7.05 5.36 -13.65
CA ASN A 702 -5.65 5.81 -13.60
C ASN A 702 -5.27 6.59 -14.85
N ALA A 703 -5.80 6.25 -16.02
CA ALA A 703 -5.63 7.06 -17.21
C ALA A 703 -6.12 8.49 -16.97
N HIS A 704 -7.31 8.66 -16.40
CA HIS A 704 -7.85 9.98 -16.06
C HIS A 704 -7.01 10.73 -15.01
N ILE A 705 -6.53 10.03 -13.98
CA ILE A 705 -5.62 10.62 -12.98
C ILE A 705 -4.31 11.11 -13.63
N LEU A 706 -3.72 10.34 -14.55
CA LEU A 706 -2.51 10.76 -15.27
C LEU A 706 -2.78 11.93 -16.22
N GLN A 707 -3.93 11.96 -16.91
CA GLN A 707 -4.34 13.10 -17.74
C GLN A 707 -4.47 14.37 -16.90
N ALA A 708 -5.20 14.27 -15.77
CA ALA A 708 -5.32 15.37 -14.83
C ALA A 708 -3.95 15.79 -14.27
N SER A 709 -3.05 14.84 -14.01
CA SER A 709 -1.69 15.12 -13.51
C SER A 709 -0.87 15.92 -14.52
N ILE A 710 -0.91 15.57 -15.80
CA ILE A 710 -0.24 16.32 -16.87
C ILE A 710 -0.82 17.73 -17.00
N PHE A 711 -2.15 17.84 -17.03
CA PHE A 711 -2.81 19.15 -17.11
C PHE A 711 -2.41 20.05 -15.92
N VAL A 712 -2.44 19.51 -14.70
CA VAL A 712 -1.99 20.21 -13.50
C VAL A 712 -0.50 20.55 -13.57
N ALA A 713 0.33 19.66 -14.09
CA ALA A 713 1.77 19.90 -14.24
C ALA A 713 2.06 21.04 -15.22
N GLN A 714 1.30 21.16 -16.31
CA GLN A 714 1.44 22.23 -17.30
C GLN A 714 0.85 23.56 -16.84
N HIS A 715 -0.21 23.55 -16.03
CA HIS A 715 -0.91 24.78 -15.66
C HIS A 715 -0.16 25.61 -14.59
N PRO A 716 0.20 26.89 -14.81
CA PRO A 716 1.13 27.63 -13.94
C PRO A 716 0.64 27.84 -12.50
N LYS A 717 -0.67 27.91 -12.28
CA LYS A 717 -1.29 28.20 -10.96
C LYS A 717 -1.97 27.00 -10.28
N LEU A 718 -1.88 25.80 -10.84
CA LEU A 718 -2.50 24.60 -10.26
C LEU A 718 -1.44 23.70 -9.61
N PHE A 719 -1.75 23.21 -8.42
CA PHE A 719 -0.87 22.35 -7.62
C PHE A 719 -1.57 21.05 -7.24
N PRO A 720 -0.88 19.91 -7.30
CA PRO A 720 -1.46 18.59 -7.11
C PRO A 720 -1.58 18.17 -5.63
N ILE A 721 -2.74 17.63 -5.26
CA ILE A 721 -2.96 16.91 -4.00
C ILE A 721 -3.47 15.51 -4.34
N ARG A 722 -2.64 14.49 -4.19
CA ARG A 722 -2.99 13.09 -4.43
C ARG A 722 -3.63 12.44 -3.21
N GLN A 723 -4.80 11.84 -3.40
CA GLN A 723 -5.54 11.13 -2.34
C GLN A 723 -5.69 9.65 -2.68
N MET A 724 -5.18 8.80 -1.82
CA MET A 724 -5.15 7.34 -1.99
C MET A 724 -5.74 6.66 -0.74
N ASN A 725 -6.17 5.41 -0.89
CA ASN A 725 -6.52 4.56 0.24
C ASN A 725 -5.48 3.47 0.46
N PHE A 726 -5.29 3.08 1.72
CA PHE A 726 -4.57 1.86 2.06
C PHE A 726 -5.21 0.65 1.36
N ALA A 727 -4.38 -0.35 1.03
CA ALA A 727 -4.75 -1.53 0.23
C ALA A 727 -5.29 -1.22 -1.19
N CYS A 728 -5.17 0.01 -1.69
CA CYS A 728 -5.51 0.33 -3.08
C CYS A 728 -4.40 -0.11 -4.03
N GLY A 729 -4.66 -1.18 -4.78
CA GLY A 729 -3.64 -1.80 -5.60
C GLY A 729 -3.16 -0.97 -6.80
N PRO A 730 -4.02 -0.42 -7.66
CA PRO A 730 -3.57 0.33 -8.82
C PRO A 730 -2.82 1.60 -8.43
N ASP A 731 -3.31 2.30 -7.41
CA ASP A 731 -2.74 3.57 -6.95
C ASP A 731 -1.33 3.35 -6.38
N SER A 732 -1.10 2.26 -5.64
CA SER A 732 0.23 1.93 -5.08
C SER A 732 1.34 1.87 -6.12
N VAL A 733 1.01 1.55 -7.38
CA VAL A 733 1.97 1.40 -8.48
C VAL A 733 2.03 2.65 -9.35
N LYS A 734 0.90 3.35 -9.52
CA LYS A 734 0.84 4.52 -10.40
C LYS A 734 1.44 5.79 -9.81
N PHE A 735 1.52 5.85 -8.47
CA PHE A 735 2.21 6.91 -7.75
C PHE A 735 3.61 7.23 -8.34
N TYR A 736 4.37 6.22 -8.77
CA TYR A 736 5.71 6.44 -9.35
C TYR A 736 5.71 7.24 -10.66
N HIS A 737 4.64 7.17 -11.46
CA HIS A 737 4.52 7.99 -12.68
C HIS A 737 4.15 9.44 -12.33
N GLU A 738 3.22 9.64 -11.39
CA GLU A 738 2.81 10.96 -10.91
C GLU A 738 3.99 11.72 -10.27
N ASP A 739 4.77 11.02 -9.44
CA ASP A 739 6.00 11.55 -8.83
C ASP A 739 6.99 12.05 -9.90
N GLU A 740 7.19 11.27 -10.97
CA GLU A 740 8.04 11.63 -12.09
C GLU A 740 7.50 12.81 -12.93
N ILE A 741 6.18 12.93 -13.07
CA ILE A 741 5.52 14.07 -13.75
C ILE A 741 5.77 15.37 -12.98
N PHE A 742 5.50 15.39 -11.67
CA PHE A 742 5.60 16.62 -10.88
C PHE A 742 7.04 17.02 -10.56
N LYS A 743 7.96 16.04 -10.48
CA LYS A 743 9.40 16.32 -10.42
C LYS A 743 9.90 17.06 -11.66
N ARG A 744 9.48 16.65 -12.86
CA ARG A 744 9.85 17.35 -14.11
C ARG A 744 9.34 18.78 -14.14
N ALA A 745 8.15 19.03 -13.58
CA ALA A 745 7.53 20.34 -13.46
C ALA A 745 8.07 21.24 -12.34
N ASP A 746 8.98 20.74 -11.48
CA ASP A 746 9.39 21.39 -10.22
C ASP A 746 8.19 21.86 -9.39
N LYS A 747 7.13 21.02 -9.36
CA LYS A 747 5.90 21.30 -8.61
C LYS A 747 5.87 20.50 -7.31
N PRO A 748 5.66 21.15 -6.16
CA PRO A 748 5.42 20.44 -4.91
C PRO A 748 4.24 19.46 -5.08
N PHE A 749 4.44 18.22 -4.65
CA PHE A 749 3.44 17.16 -4.76
C PHE A 749 3.04 16.65 -3.38
N LEU A 750 1.81 16.92 -2.95
CA LEU A 750 1.29 16.37 -1.69
C LEU A 750 0.58 15.05 -1.95
N HIS A 751 0.96 14.02 -1.20
CA HIS A 751 0.32 12.71 -1.22
C HIS A 751 -0.24 12.37 0.17
N LEU A 752 -1.52 11.99 0.20
CA LEU A 752 -2.26 11.59 1.39
C LEU A 752 -2.81 10.18 1.20
N VAL A 753 -2.44 9.26 2.10
CA VAL A 753 -3.05 7.92 2.21
C VAL A 753 -4.00 7.92 3.40
N THR A 754 -5.25 7.56 3.17
CA THR A 754 -6.23 7.31 4.23
C THR A 754 -6.40 5.80 4.45
N ASP A 755 -6.59 5.39 5.69
CA ASP A 755 -7.03 4.04 6.03
C ASP A 755 -8.34 4.10 6.85
N ALA A 756 -8.88 2.93 7.22
CA ALA A 756 -10.13 2.83 7.96
C ALA A 756 -10.04 3.31 9.44
N GLN A 757 -8.83 3.59 9.94
CA GLN A 757 -8.56 3.95 11.34
C GLN A 757 -7.95 5.36 11.48
N THR A 758 -7.62 6.02 10.38
CA THR A 758 -6.86 7.28 10.37
C THR A 758 -7.71 8.43 10.91
N ASN A 759 -7.22 9.10 11.94
CA ASN A 759 -7.78 10.37 12.41
C ASN A 759 -7.33 11.54 11.51
N ASN A 760 -8.16 12.57 11.37
CA ASN A 760 -7.95 13.65 10.38
C ASN A 760 -6.83 14.64 10.75
N ALA A 761 -6.46 14.76 12.03
CA ALA A 761 -5.46 15.72 12.52
C ALA A 761 -4.12 15.68 11.75
N PRO A 762 -3.52 14.49 11.48
CA PRO A 762 -2.39 14.31 10.56
C PRO A 762 -2.46 15.07 9.22
N PHE A 763 -3.62 15.10 8.57
CA PHE A 763 -3.75 15.64 7.21
C PHE A 763 -3.82 17.16 7.17
N VAL A 764 -4.41 17.77 8.19
CA VAL A 764 -4.49 19.24 8.32
C VAL A 764 -3.09 19.85 8.35
N THR A 765 -2.18 19.27 9.13
CA THR A 765 -0.80 19.77 9.24
C THR A 765 0.00 19.55 7.97
N ARG A 766 -0.19 18.41 7.28
CA ARG A 766 0.43 18.16 5.96
C ARG A 766 -0.05 19.16 4.90
N ALA A 767 -1.34 19.47 4.90
CA ALA A 767 -1.93 20.48 4.02
C ALA A 767 -1.35 21.88 4.28
N GLU A 768 -1.16 22.25 5.55
CA GLU A 768 -0.52 23.50 5.95
C GLU A 768 0.92 23.61 5.45
N ALA A 769 1.72 22.56 5.68
CA ALA A 769 3.10 22.51 5.22
C ALA A 769 3.16 22.62 3.69
N HIS A 770 2.31 21.88 2.98
CA HIS A 770 2.24 21.91 1.53
C HIS A 770 1.86 23.30 0.98
N ASP A 771 0.83 23.95 1.53
CA ASP A 771 0.41 25.30 1.11
C ASP A 771 1.55 26.33 1.24
N ARG A 772 2.39 26.20 2.27
CA ARG A 772 3.58 27.06 2.45
C ARG A 772 4.66 26.79 1.43
N VAL A 773 4.94 25.51 1.14
CA VAL A 773 5.92 25.12 0.12
C VAL A 773 5.46 25.62 -1.25
N VAL A 774 4.18 25.44 -1.58
CA VAL A 774 3.57 25.92 -2.82
C VAL A 774 3.71 27.44 -2.97
N LYS A 775 3.40 28.23 -1.93
CA LYS A 775 3.53 29.70 -1.96
C LYS A 775 4.96 30.20 -2.19
N LYS A 776 5.98 29.38 -1.90
CA LYS A 776 7.40 29.71 -2.14
C LYS A 776 7.97 29.07 -3.40
N SER A 777 7.22 28.16 -4.03
CA SER A 777 7.66 27.43 -5.21
C SER A 777 7.63 28.30 -6.47
N LYS A 778 8.53 28.00 -7.41
CA LYS A 778 8.59 28.61 -8.75
C LYS A 778 8.61 27.49 -9.78
N PRO A 779 7.45 26.92 -10.15
CA PRO A 779 7.39 25.78 -11.04
C PRO A 779 7.83 26.13 -12.46
N LYS A 780 8.25 25.12 -13.23
CA LYS A 780 8.49 25.28 -14.66
C LYS A 780 7.16 25.45 -15.40
N THR A 781 7.13 26.34 -16.40
CA THR A 781 5.90 26.72 -17.11
C THR A 781 5.95 26.49 -18.61
N ASP A 782 7.11 26.13 -19.15
CA ASP A 782 7.42 25.94 -20.56
C ASP A 782 7.49 24.45 -20.95
N LEU A 783 6.60 23.63 -20.39
CA LEU A 783 6.59 22.18 -20.59
C LEU A 783 5.52 21.74 -21.59
N GLU A 784 5.94 20.97 -22.58
CA GLU A 784 5.08 20.27 -23.53
C GLU A 784 4.84 18.81 -23.12
N PHE A 785 3.84 18.16 -23.69
CA PHE A 785 3.53 16.75 -23.38
C PHE A 785 4.73 15.82 -23.55
N LYS A 786 5.55 16.05 -24.59
CA LYS A 786 6.77 15.28 -24.89
C LYS A 786 7.80 15.28 -23.75
N ASP A 787 7.81 16.31 -22.91
CA ASP A 787 8.76 16.43 -21.80
C ASP A 787 8.42 15.45 -20.66
N PHE A 788 7.17 14.96 -20.62
CA PHE A 788 6.71 13.98 -19.64
C PHE A 788 6.82 12.54 -20.13
N VAL A 789 7.02 12.31 -21.43
CA VAL A 789 7.18 10.97 -22.00
C VAL A 789 8.48 10.36 -21.46
N LEU A 790 8.33 9.42 -20.52
CA LEU A 790 9.46 8.80 -19.83
C LEU A 790 10.34 7.97 -20.78
N PHE A 791 9.71 7.38 -21.79
CA PHE A 791 10.34 6.41 -22.69
C PHE A 791 9.90 6.66 -24.14
N PRO A 792 10.43 7.68 -24.83
CA PRO A 792 10.12 7.90 -26.23
C PRO A 792 10.47 6.65 -27.05
N ASP A 793 9.70 6.35 -28.10
CA ASP A 793 9.90 5.23 -29.05
C ASP A 793 11.21 5.41 -29.88
N GLY A 794 12.34 5.51 -29.19
CA GLY A 794 13.68 5.52 -29.76
C GLY A 794 14.37 4.20 -29.42
N HIS A 795 14.79 3.47 -30.45
CA HIS A 795 15.61 2.24 -30.40
C HIS A 795 14.90 0.87 -30.41
N LYS A 796 13.74 0.73 -31.09
CA LYS A 796 13.32 -0.61 -31.56
C LYS A 796 14.23 -1.14 -32.68
N ASP A 797 14.90 -0.26 -33.41
CA ASP A 797 15.81 -0.66 -34.49
C ASP A 797 17.20 -1.02 -33.94
N LYS A 798 17.44 -2.34 -33.83
CA LYS A 798 18.70 -3.06 -33.50
C LYS A 798 19.02 -3.26 -32.01
N LEU A 799 18.10 -3.87 -31.25
CA LEU A 799 18.37 -4.28 -29.87
C LEU A 799 19.49 -5.35 -29.73
N LYS A 800 19.91 -6.06 -30.79
CA LYS A 800 20.96 -7.10 -30.74
C LYS A 800 20.69 -8.15 -29.66
N LEU A 801 19.45 -8.61 -29.58
CA LEU A 801 18.96 -9.47 -28.49
C LEU A 801 19.74 -10.79 -28.34
N GLY A 802 20.31 -11.30 -29.43
CA GLY A 802 21.15 -12.51 -29.39
C GLY A 802 22.56 -12.30 -28.82
N GLN A 803 23.01 -11.06 -28.66
CA GLN A 803 24.35 -10.72 -28.13
C GLN A 803 24.32 -10.28 -26.66
N ARG A 804 23.11 -10.03 -26.12
CA ARG A 804 22.90 -9.59 -24.75
C ARG A 804 22.71 -10.79 -23.81
N GLN A 805 23.10 -10.64 -22.55
CA GLN A 805 22.78 -11.56 -21.47
C GLN A 805 21.33 -11.34 -21.01
N TRP A 806 20.53 -12.41 -21.03
CA TRP A 806 19.13 -12.39 -20.60
C TRP A 806 19.02 -12.57 -19.09
N LEU A 807 18.40 -11.61 -18.41
CA LEU A 807 18.06 -11.71 -16.99
C LEU A 807 16.61 -12.18 -16.85
N ILE A 808 16.41 -13.30 -16.15
CA ILE A 808 15.12 -13.98 -16.03
C ILE A 808 14.72 -14.04 -14.55
N PRO A 809 13.58 -13.43 -14.16
CA PRO A 809 13.03 -13.57 -12.81
C PRO A 809 12.79 -15.04 -12.43
N TYR A 810 12.97 -15.35 -11.15
CA TYR A 810 12.71 -16.69 -10.63
C TYR A 810 11.20 -16.97 -10.60
N MET A 811 10.79 -18.10 -11.16
CA MET A 811 9.41 -18.58 -11.17
C MET A 811 9.41 -20.10 -11.08
N GLY A 812 10.11 -20.61 -10.06
CA GLY A 812 10.38 -22.04 -9.89
C GLY A 812 11.34 -22.59 -10.95
N GLU A 813 11.36 -23.93 -11.07
CA GLU A 813 12.25 -24.62 -12.01
C GLU A 813 11.96 -24.34 -13.48
N ALA A 814 10.78 -23.78 -13.80
CA ALA A 814 10.50 -23.31 -15.15
C ALA A 814 11.50 -22.25 -15.63
N SER A 815 11.97 -21.36 -14.75
CA SER A 815 13.01 -20.36 -15.09
C SER A 815 14.36 -21.02 -15.38
N ASN A 816 14.75 -22.03 -14.60
CA ASN A 816 16.00 -22.79 -14.80
C ASN A 816 15.95 -23.61 -16.10
N LEU A 817 14.84 -24.30 -16.37
CA LEU A 817 14.67 -25.02 -17.64
C LEU A 817 14.58 -24.06 -18.84
N GLY A 818 13.98 -22.88 -18.66
CA GLY A 818 13.96 -21.79 -19.65
C GLY A 818 15.37 -21.29 -19.99
N LYS A 819 16.21 -21.05 -18.97
CA LYS A 819 17.65 -20.75 -19.14
C LYS A 819 18.38 -21.86 -19.91
N ALA A 820 18.16 -23.11 -19.54
CA ALA A 820 18.76 -24.25 -20.23
C ALA A 820 18.34 -24.32 -21.71
N MET A 821 17.07 -24.01 -22.00
CA MET A 821 16.54 -23.96 -23.37
C MET A 821 17.12 -22.79 -24.18
N LEU A 822 17.29 -21.61 -23.58
CA LEU A 822 17.95 -20.48 -24.24
C LEU A 822 19.41 -20.81 -24.59
N LYS A 823 20.11 -21.50 -23.68
CA LYS A 823 21.48 -21.97 -23.90
C LYS A 823 21.57 -23.01 -25.02
N HIS A 824 20.57 -23.88 -25.20
CA HIS A 824 20.47 -24.80 -26.34
C HIS A 824 20.49 -24.04 -27.69
N TYR A 825 19.86 -22.86 -27.73
CA TYR A 825 19.86 -21.98 -28.89
C TYR A 825 21.04 -20.97 -28.91
N GLY A 826 22.05 -21.13 -28.05
CA GLY A 826 23.24 -20.27 -28.01
C GLY A 826 23.04 -18.90 -27.37
N ILE A 827 21.97 -18.70 -26.59
CA ILE A 827 21.68 -17.44 -25.89
C ILE A 827 22.13 -17.55 -24.45
N GLU A 828 22.90 -16.57 -23.98
CA GLU A 828 23.36 -16.50 -22.60
C GLU A 828 22.25 -15.95 -21.70
N ALA A 829 21.94 -16.67 -20.61
CA ALA A 829 20.89 -16.29 -19.68
C ALA A 829 21.28 -16.56 -18.21
N LYS A 830 20.86 -15.67 -17.32
CA LYS A 830 21.00 -15.78 -15.85
C LYS A 830 19.61 -15.70 -15.22
N VAL A 831 19.25 -16.72 -14.44
CA VAL A 831 18.11 -16.63 -13.53
C VAL A 831 18.53 -15.75 -12.35
N LEU A 832 17.70 -14.77 -12.01
CA LEU A 832 18.00 -13.82 -10.95
C LEU A 832 18.06 -14.55 -9.60
N PRO A 833 19.13 -14.37 -8.80
CA PRO A 833 19.14 -14.79 -7.41
C PRO A 833 17.98 -14.12 -6.68
N THR A 834 17.26 -14.90 -5.88
CA THR A 834 15.99 -14.46 -5.28
C THR A 834 15.96 -14.65 -3.77
N ALA A 835 15.15 -13.84 -3.10
CA ALA A 835 14.96 -13.83 -1.64
C ALA A 835 16.26 -13.57 -0.85
N THR A 836 17.26 -12.97 -1.50
CA THR A 836 18.53 -12.62 -0.88
C THR A 836 18.39 -11.37 -0.01
N VAL A 837 19.30 -11.18 0.94
CA VAL A 837 19.33 -9.97 1.78
C VAL A 837 19.48 -8.72 0.91
N GLN A 838 20.34 -8.80 -0.11
CA GLN A 838 20.59 -7.71 -1.05
C GLN A 838 19.35 -7.38 -1.88
N ALA A 839 18.59 -8.39 -2.32
CA ALA A 839 17.34 -8.17 -3.04
C ALA A 839 16.29 -7.46 -2.18
N LYS A 840 16.16 -7.85 -0.90
CA LYS A 840 15.27 -7.18 0.06
C LYS A 840 15.67 -5.72 0.30
N GLU A 841 16.96 -5.47 0.54
CA GLU A 841 17.48 -4.11 0.72
C GLU A 841 17.29 -3.24 -0.55
N ALA A 842 17.48 -3.83 -1.73
CA ALA A 842 17.21 -3.15 -3.00
C ALA A 842 15.71 -2.85 -3.17
N ALA A 843 14.81 -3.79 -2.83
CA ALA A 843 13.37 -3.55 -2.87
C ALA A 843 12.97 -2.39 -1.96
N ASP A 844 13.47 -2.34 -0.72
CA ASP A 844 13.23 -1.26 0.24
C ASP A 844 13.73 0.10 -0.23
N LYS A 845 14.85 0.12 -0.99
CA LYS A 845 15.42 1.34 -1.56
C LYS A 845 14.50 1.97 -2.62
N PHE A 846 13.89 1.16 -3.49
CA PHE A 846 13.14 1.66 -4.64
C PHE A 846 11.62 1.73 -4.42
N ILE A 847 11.07 0.82 -3.62
CA ILE A 847 9.63 0.68 -3.41
C ILE A 847 9.24 1.31 -2.09
N THR A 848 8.62 2.48 -2.16
CA THR A 848 8.24 3.32 -1.01
C THR A 848 6.74 3.27 -0.70
N THR A 849 5.97 2.52 -1.49
CA THR A 849 4.51 2.38 -1.38
C THR A 849 4.13 0.93 -1.09
N GLU A 850 2.92 0.73 -0.56
CA GLU A 850 2.36 -0.61 -0.25
C GLU A 850 1.96 -1.34 -1.55
N VAL A 851 2.96 -1.89 -2.25
CA VAL A 851 2.78 -2.69 -3.47
C VAL A 851 2.62 -4.18 -3.14
N CYS A 852 2.19 -4.99 -4.12
CA CYS A 852 2.14 -6.43 -3.90
C CYS A 852 3.55 -7.03 -3.81
N PHE A 853 3.69 -8.05 -2.96
CA PHE A 853 4.97 -8.70 -2.66
C PHE A 853 5.74 -9.20 -3.91
N PRO A 854 5.10 -9.70 -4.99
CA PRO A 854 5.83 -10.09 -6.20
C PRO A 854 6.55 -8.93 -6.90
N LEU A 855 6.02 -7.70 -6.83
CA LEU A 855 6.71 -6.53 -7.39
C LEU A 855 7.99 -6.24 -6.61
N ARG A 856 7.94 -6.35 -5.28
CA ARG A 856 9.10 -6.21 -4.41
C ARG A 856 10.16 -7.23 -4.78
N GLY A 857 9.75 -8.47 -5.03
CA GLY A 857 10.70 -9.49 -5.43
C GLY A 857 11.33 -9.29 -6.79
N VAL A 858 10.51 -9.05 -7.81
CA VAL A 858 11.01 -8.83 -9.18
C VAL A 858 11.95 -7.62 -9.24
N VAL A 859 11.57 -6.49 -8.62
CA VAL A 859 12.40 -5.28 -8.61
C VAL A 859 13.65 -5.49 -7.75
N GLY A 860 13.50 -6.04 -6.54
CA GLY A 860 14.61 -6.29 -5.62
C GLY A 860 15.67 -7.20 -6.24
N ASP A 861 15.24 -8.35 -6.76
CA ASP A 861 16.12 -9.34 -7.40
C ASP A 861 16.83 -8.75 -8.63
N ALA A 862 16.10 -7.98 -9.46
CA ALA A 862 16.67 -7.35 -10.65
C ALA A 862 17.67 -6.24 -10.29
N MET A 863 17.29 -5.31 -9.42
CA MET A 863 18.14 -4.17 -9.06
C MET A 863 19.38 -4.62 -8.30
N ALA A 864 19.27 -5.56 -7.35
CA ALA A 864 20.43 -6.11 -6.64
C ALA A 864 21.41 -6.82 -7.58
N THR A 865 20.89 -7.59 -8.55
CA THR A 865 21.72 -8.27 -9.56
C THR A 865 22.42 -7.27 -10.47
N LEU A 866 21.73 -6.21 -10.90
CA LEU A 866 22.32 -5.17 -11.73
C LEU A 866 23.40 -4.39 -10.97
N GLU A 867 23.16 -4.07 -9.69
CA GLU A 867 24.16 -3.43 -8.83
C GLU A 867 25.39 -4.32 -8.62
N GLU A 868 25.23 -5.63 -8.49
CA GLU A 868 26.35 -6.59 -8.43
C GLU A 868 27.16 -6.58 -9.73
N ILE A 869 26.50 -6.72 -10.88
CA ILE A 869 27.18 -6.70 -12.19
C ILE A 869 27.86 -5.34 -12.42
N ALA A 870 27.26 -4.24 -11.94
CA ALA A 870 27.80 -2.89 -12.13
C ALA A 870 29.11 -2.70 -11.37
N LYS A 871 29.28 -3.34 -10.21
CA LYS A 871 30.54 -3.32 -9.45
C LYS A 871 31.67 -4.02 -10.20
N ASP A 872 31.34 -5.10 -10.92
CA ASP A 872 32.33 -5.91 -11.63
C ASP A 872 32.67 -5.37 -13.04
N LYS A 873 31.66 -4.89 -13.78
CA LYS A 873 31.78 -4.56 -15.21
C LYS A 873 31.47 -3.10 -15.57
N GLY A 874 30.95 -2.31 -14.64
CA GLY A 874 30.52 -0.93 -14.87
C GLY A 874 29.11 -0.80 -15.47
N LYS A 875 28.50 0.39 -15.30
CA LYS A 875 27.13 0.69 -15.76
C LYS A 875 26.99 0.69 -17.29
N ASP A 876 27.99 1.20 -18.01
CA ASP A 876 27.98 1.26 -19.49
C ASP A 876 27.91 -0.13 -20.11
N TRP A 877 28.66 -1.09 -19.56
CA TRP A 877 28.62 -2.47 -20.03
C TRP A 877 27.21 -3.07 -19.90
N ILE A 878 26.53 -2.83 -18.79
CA ILE A 878 25.18 -3.34 -18.55
C ILE A 878 24.20 -2.79 -19.59
N ASN A 879 24.22 -1.48 -19.81
CA ASN A 879 23.37 -0.79 -20.78
C ASN A 879 23.46 -1.42 -22.18
N ASP A 880 24.67 -1.80 -22.60
CA ASP A 880 24.91 -2.34 -23.94
C ASP A 880 24.72 -3.86 -24.04
N ASN A 881 24.88 -4.61 -22.95
CA ASN A 881 25.03 -6.07 -22.98
C ASN A 881 23.95 -6.82 -22.21
N THR A 882 22.95 -6.17 -21.61
CA THR A 882 21.91 -6.83 -20.80
C THR A 882 20.52 -6.62 -21.38
N VAL A 883 19.63 -7.60 -21.18
CA VAL A 883 18.19 -7.52 -21.46
C VAL A 883 17.42 -8.20 -20.33
N ILE A 884 16.28 -7.65 -19.93
CA ILE A 884 15.43 -8.21 -18.89
C ILE A 884 14.21 -8.86 -19.54
N PHE A 885 13.94 -10.13 -19.22
CA PHE A 885 12.72 -10.81 -19.61
C PHE A 885 11.69 -10.70 -18.49
N LEU A 886 10.57 -10.02 -18.75
CA LEU A 886 9.52 -9.82 -17.75
C LEU A 886 8.15 -9.84 -18.43
N PRO A 887 7.45 -11.00 -18.46
CA PRO A 887 6.09 -11.08 -18.98
C PRO A 887 5.15 -10.05 -18.35
N THR A 888 4.05 -9.73 -19.03
CA THR A 888 3.12 -8.69 -18.60
C THR A 888 1.65 -9.07 -18.83
N THR A 889 0.75 -8.32 -18.19
CA THR A 889 -0.71 -8.44 -18.33
C THR A 889 -1.32 -7.08 -18.73
N SER A 890 -2.55 -7.09 -19.24
CA SER A 890 -3.31 -5.87 -19.54
C SER A 890 -4.49 -5.68 -18.56
N GLY A 891 -4.26 -6.02 -17.30
CA GLY A 891 -5.21 -5.85 -16.19
C GLY A 891 -6.19 -7.02 -15.98
N PRO A 892 -6.95 -7.00 -14.86
CA PRO A 892 -6.97 -5.93 -13.84
C PRO A 892 -5.90 -6.07 -12.73
N CYS A 893 -4.98 -7.03 -12.85
CA CYS A 893 -3.87 -7.27 -11.93
C CYS A 893 -2.82 -6.15 -11.93
N ARG A 894 -1.98 -6.04 -10.87
CA ARG A 894 -0.83 -5.10 -10.82
C ARG A 894 0.36 -5.54 -11.68
N PHE A 895 0.44 -6.83 -12.02
CA PHE A 895 1.56 -7.43 -12.75
C PHE A 895 1.86 -6.69 -14.08
N GLY A 896 0.83 -6.22 -14.76
CA GLY A 896 0.96 -5.48 -16.02
C GLY A 896 1.79 -4.19 -15.94
N LYS A 897 2.03 -3.68 -14.73
CA LYS A 897 2.78 -2.44 -14.49
C LYS A 897 4.22 -2.66 -14.04
N TYR A 898 4.65 -3.90 -13.84
CA TYR A 898 5.98 -4.18 -13.29
C TYR A 898 7.09 -3.68 -14.21
N GLY A 899 6.97 -3.91 -15.52
CA GLY A 899 7.94 -3.43 -16.50
C GLY A 899 8.06 -1.91 -16.53
N GLU A 900 6.96 -1.17 -16.44
CA GLU A 900 6.98 0.30 -16.41
C GLU A 900 7.67 0.84 -15.15
N VAL A 901 7.34 0.27 -13.99
CA VAL A 901 7.93 0.67 -12.70
C VAL A 901 9.41 0.35 -12.64
N LEU A 902 9.80 -0.86 -13.06
CA LEU A 902 11.19 -1.24 -13.16
C LEU A 902 11.95 -0.28 -14.08
N LYS A 903 11.36 0.11 -15.22
CA LYS A 903 12.00 1.06 -16.14
C LYS A 903 12.17 2.46 -15.53
N ILE A 904 11.22 2.93 -14.71
CA ILE A 904 11.38 4.17 -13.92
C ILE A 904 12.58 4.05 -12.96
N PHE A 905 12.75 2.90 -12.30
CA PHE A 905 13.88 2.70 -11.39
C PHE A 905 15.22 2.55 -12.12
N LEU A 906 15.25 1.90 -13.28
CA LEU A 906 16.43 1.86 -14.15
C LEU A 906 16.84 3.27 -14.59
N HIS A 907 15.88 4.12 -14.97
CA HIS A 907 16.14 5.53 -15.31
C HIS A 907 16.81 6.29 -14.15
N LYS A 908 16.30 6.12 -12.92
CA LYS A 908 16.88 6.74 -11.73
C LYS A 908 18.33 6.31 -11.46
N GLU A 909 18.74 5.14 -11.95
CA GLU A 909 20.10 4.61 -11.81
C GLU A 909 20.98 4.86 -13.05
N GLY A 910 20.49 5.57 -14.08
CA GLY A 910 21.21 5.81 -15.34
C GLY A 910 21.34 4.56 -16.22
N LEU A 911 20.37 3.64 -16.11
CA LEU A 911 20.32 2.37 -16.83
C LEU A 911 19.22 2.34 -17.91
N ASP A 912 18.98 3.50 -18.53
CA ASP A 912 17.89 3.74 -19.49
C ASP A 912 17.88 2.83 -20.71
N ASN A 913 19.07 2.35 -21.11
CA ASN A 913 19.26 1.62 -22.36
C ASN A 913 19.04 0.11 -22.22
N ILE A 914 18.71 -0.39 -21.02
CA ILE A 914 18.39 -1.81 -20.83
C ILE A 914 16.98 -2.09 -21.40
N PRO A 915 16.85 -2.93 -22.45
CA PRO A 915 15.55 -3.35 -22.93
C PRO A 915 14.86 -4.30 -21.94
N ILE A 916 13.53 -4.17 -21.87
CA ILE A 916 12.66 -5.10 -21.13
C ILE A 916 11.74 -5.78 -22.16
N ILE A 917 11.88 -7.10 -22.31
CA ILE A 917 11.04 -7.93 -23.18
C ILE A 917 9.83 -8.39 -22.38
N SER A 918 8.66 -7.91 -22.77
CA SER A 918 7.41 -8.08 -22.02
C SER A 918 6.30 -8.73 -22.86
N PRO A 919 6.33 -10.07 -23.07
CA PRO A 919 5.23 -10.74 -23.75
C PRO A 919 3.93 -10.59 -22.95
N SER A 920 2.81 -10.33 -23.63
CA SER A 920 1.52 -9.97 -23.00
C SER A 920 0.46 -11.07 -23.11
N VAL A 921 -0.38 -11.18 -22.06
CA VAL A 921 -1.61 -11.98 -22.06
C VAL A 921 -2.55 -11.69 -23.23
N ASP A 922 -2.61 -10.44 -23.73
CA ASP A 922 -3.51 -10.05 -24.83
C ASP A 922 -3.18 -10.74 -26.17
N THR A 923 -2.00 -11.35 -26.23
CA THR A 923 -1.50 -12.13 -27.38
C THR A 923 -1.38 -13.62 -27.06
N GLY A 924 -1.88 -14.05 -25.89
CA GLY A 924 -1.66 -15.40 -25.37
C GLY A 924 -0.19 -15.72 -25.10
N TYR A 925 0.64 -14.69 -24.86
CA TYR A 925 2.11 -14.78 -24.79
C TYR A 925 2.80 -15.32 -26.06
N LEU A 926 2.10 -15.31 -27.21
CA LEU A 926 2.62 -15.87 -28.47
C LEU A 926 3.52 -14.88 -29.23
N GLN A 927 3.39 -13.57 -28.96
CA GLN A 927 4.17 -12.52 -29.62
C GLN A 927 5.40 -12.16 -28.78
N ILE A 928 6.44 -12.99 -28.87
CA ILE A 928 7.74 -12.74 -28.22
C ILE A 928 8.71 -12.14 -29.24
N GLU A 929 9.38 -11.04 -28.87
CA GLU A 929 10.49 -10.51 -29.66
C GLU A 929 11.63 -11.53 -29.70
N ALA A 930 11.87 -12.10 -30.89
CA ALA A 930 12.83 -13.17 -31.06
C ALA A 930 14.24 -12.62 -31.39
N PRO A 931 15.31 -13.17 -30.80
CA PRO A 931 16.69 -12.91 -31.18
C PRO A 931 16.97 -13.00 -32.68
N GLU A 932 17.89 -12.18 -33.21
CA GLU A 932 18.16 -12.07 -34.66
C GLU A 932 18.61 -13.39 -35.31
N GLN A 933 19.13 -14.32 -34.51
CA GLN A 933 19.53 -15.65 -34.95
C GLN A 933 18.34 -16.53 -35.41
N PHE A 934 17.11 -16.23 -34.97
CA PHE A 934 15.91 -16.93 -35.44
C PHE A 934 15.39 -16.31 -36.74
N LYS A 935 16.02 -16.67 -37.86
CA LYS A 935 15.76 -16.07 -39.18
C LYS A 935 14.49 -16.59 -39.86
N THR A 936 14.07 -17.83 -39.59
CA THR A 936 12.90 -18.45 -40.25
C THR A 936 11.72 -18.61 -39.30
N LEU A 937 10.50 -18.62 -39.85
CA LEU A 937 9.27 -18.89 -39.10
C LEU A 937 9.31 -20.28 -38.41
N TYR A 938 9.93 -21.26 -39.08
CA TYR A 938 10.11 -22.61 -38.54
C TYR A 938 10.97 -22.60 -37.27
N GLN A 939 12.11 -21.90 -37.27
CA GLN A 939 12.99 -21.80 -36.10
C GLN A 939 12.30 -21.13 -34.91
N LYS A 940 11.50 -20.08 -35.16
CA LYS A 940 10.71 -19.41 -34.13
C LYS A 940 9.64 -20.35 -33.54
N ALA A 941 8.94 -21.09 -34.39
CA ALA A 941 7.93 -22.05 -33.96
C ALA A 941 8.54 -23.23 -33.18
N ASP A 942 9.68 -23.76 -33.61
CA ASP A 942 10.40 -24.82 -32.91
C ASP A 942 10.88 -24.35 -31.52
N ALA A 943 11.47 -23.16 -31.43
CA ALA A 943 11.88 -22.57 -30.14
C ALA A 943 10.70 -22.41 -29.18
N LEU A 944 9.58 -21.84 -29.64
CA LEU A 944 8.36 -21.68 -28.84
C LEU A 944 7.82 -23.03 -28.35
N ILE A 945 7.78 -24.04 -29.23
CA ILE A 945 7.37 -25.40 -28.89
C ILE A 945 8.29 -26.01 -27.82
N ASN A 946 9.60 -25.86 -27.95
CA ASN A 946 10.55 -26.44 -26.99
C ASN A 946 10.51 -25.72 -25.63
N VAL A 947 10.28 -24.41 -25.61
CA VAL A 947 10.00 -23.65 -24.37
C VAL A 947 8.72 -24.16 -23.70
N PHE A 948 7.63 -24.35 -24.44
CA PHE A 948 6.39 -24.89 -23.88
C PHE A 948 6.58 -26.31 -23.32
N ARG A 949 7.36 -27.16 -24.01
CA ARG A 949 7.74 -28.49 -23.50
C ARG A 949 8.58 -28.42 -22.23
N ALA A 950 9.48 -27.44 -22.11
CA ALA A 950 10.26 -27.22 -20.90
C ALA A 950 9.35 -26.81 -19.72
N ILE A 951 8.39 -25.90 -19.93
CA ILE A 951 7.39 -25.53 -18.92
C ILE A 951 6.57 -26.74 -18.47
N LYS A 952 6.03 -27.54 -19.41
CA LYS A 952 5.28 -28.76 -19.08
C LYS A 952 6.16 -29.81 -18.38
N MET A 953 7.45 -29.91 -18.72
CA MET A 953 8.39 -30.76 -17.99
C MET A 953 8.59 -30.28 -16.55
N ALA A 954 8.72 -28.97 -16.33
CA ALA A 954 8.83 -28.39 -14.98
C ALA A 954 7.57 -28.71 -14.15
N ASP A 955 6.39 -28.37 -14.67
CA ASP A 955 5.10 -28.57 -13.99
C ASP A 955 4.88 -30.05 -13.61
N MET A 956 5.12 -30.98 -14.55
CA MET A 956 4.87 -32.41 -14.29
C MET A 956 5.93 -33.08 -13.45
N THR A 957 7.18 -32.59 -13.50
CA THR A 957 8.25 -33.09 -12.61
C THR A 957 8.02 -32.59 -11.19
N ASP A 958 7.57 -31.35 -11.02
CA ASP A 958 7.16 -30.85 -9.70
C ASP A 958 6.00 -31.69 -9.14
N ASP A 959 4.93 -31.93 -9.89
CA ASP A 959 3.84 -32.83 -9.45
C ASP A 959 4.34 -34.24 -9.08
N LEU A 960 5.31 -34.77 -9.84
CA LEU A 960 5.95 -36.05 -9.53
C LEU A 960 6.71 -36.01 -8.20
N ILE A 961 7.44 -34.93 -7.92
CA ILE A 961 8.12 -34.71 -6.64
C ILE A 961 7.10 -34.64 -5.51
N ARG A 962 6.05 -33.82 -5.65
CA ARG A 962 4.98 -33.65 -4.64
C ARG A 962 4.19 -34.93 -4.37
N ARG A 963 4.16 -35.83 -5.35
CA ARG A 963 3.58 -37.16 -5.17
C ARG A 963 4.42 -38.06 -4.27
N PHE A 964 5.74 -38.07 -4.41
CA PHE A 964 6.60 -39.03 -3.73
C PHE A 964 7.25 -38.49 -2.45
N ARG A 965 7.58 -37.20 -2.41
CA ARG A 965 8.27 -36.58 -1.26
C ARG A 965 7.54 -36.75 0.08
N PRO A 966 6.20 -36.57 0.20
CA PRO A 966 5.49 -36.77 1.48
C PRO A 966 5.62 -38.19 2.06
N TYR A 967 5.94 -39.18 1.23
CA TYR A 967 6.09 -40.58 1.60
C TYR A 967 7.55 -40.98 1.87
N ALA A 968 8.51 -40.06 1.69
CA ALA A 968 9.91 -40.32 1.95
C ALA A 968 10.15 -40.50 3.45
N ASP A 969 10.99 -41.46 3.81
CA ASP A 969 11.45 -41.65 5.18
C ASP A 969 12.57 -40.65 5.54
N ASP A 970 13.36 -40.24 4.55
CA ASP A 970 14.45 -39.26 4.66
C ASP A 970 14.25 -38.13 3.64
N PHE A 971 13.75 -36.98 4.10
CA PHE A 971 13.52 -35.81 3.26
C PHE A 971 14.82 -35.23 2.69
N SER A 972 15.91 -35.22 3.47
CA SER A 972 17.19 -34.65 3.03
C SER A 972 17.78 -35.45 1.88
N HIS A 973 17.78 -36.78 1.98
CA HIS A 973 18.25 -37.64 0.89
C HIS A 973 17.37 -37.53 -0.38
N PHE A 974 16.05 -37.39 -0.19
CA PHE A 974 15.12 -37.16 -1.29
C PHE A 974 15.41 -35.84 -2.01
N ASP A 975 15.63 -34.76 -1.25
CA ASP A 975 15.88 -33.41 -1.78
C ASP A 975 17.22 -33.32 -2.52
N GLU A 976 18.29 -33.90 -1.97
CA GLU A 976 19.60 -33.99 -2.65
C GLU A 976 19.51 -34.77 -3.97
N THR A 977 18.74 -35.87 -3.99
CA THR A 977 18.56 -36.67 -5.21
C THR A 977 17.73 -35.90 -6.25
N THR A 978 16.72 -35.17 -5.79
CA THR A 978 15.88 -34.32 -6.63
C THR A 978 16.69 -33.20 -7.30
N GLN A 979 17.60 -32.55 -6.57
CA GLN A 979 18.49 -31.54 -7.13
C GLN A 979 19.35 -32.10 -8.28
N LYS A 980 19.95 -33.27 -8.09
CA LYS A 980 20.75 -33.95 -9.14
C LYS A 980 19.90 -34.29 -10.37
N LEU A 981 18.63 -34.68 -10.18
CA LEU A 981 17.71 -34.93 -11.29
C LEU A 981 17.42 -33.65 -12.08
N TRP A 982 17.20 -32.51 -11.41
CA TRP A 982 17.03 -31.21 -12.07
C TRP A 982 18.25 -30.79 -12.88
N GLU A 983 19.45 -30.92 -12.33
CA GLU A 983 20.71 -30.62 -13.03
C GLU A 983 20.87 -31.49 -14.29
N ASN A 984 20.58 -32.80 -14.18
CA ASN A 984 20.59 -33.71 -15.32
C ASN A 984 19.56 -33.34 -16.39
N LEU A 985 18.36 -32.89 -16.00
CA LEU A 985 17.34 -32.44 -16.94
C LEU A 985 17.75 -31.15 -17.66
N GLN A 986 18.33 -30.19 -16.95
CA GLN A 986 18.87 -28.97 -17.54
C GLN A 986 19.94 -29.28 -18.59
N GLN A 987 20.90 -30.15 -18.25
CA GLN A 987 21.94 -30.58 -19.19
C GLN A 987 21.36 -31.30 -20.40
N LEU A 988 20.35 -32.15 -20.20
CA LEU A 988 19.65 -32.84 -21.28
C LEU A 988 18.97 -31.86 -22.25
N LEU A 989 18.32 -30.81 -21.74
CA LEU A 989 17.69 -29.78 -22.56
C LEU A 989 18.73 -28.98 -23.34
N ILE A 990 19.88 -28.65 -22.74
CA ILE A 990 20.99 -27.97 -23.43
C ILE A 990 21.48 -28.80 -24.63
N GLU A 991 21.65 -30.11 -24.45
CA GLU A 991 22.22 -30.99 -25.48
C GLU A 991 21.23 -31.45 -26.55
N LYS A 992 19.97 -31.71 -26.17
CA LYS A 992 18.98 -32.41 -27.00
C LYS A 992 17.71 -31.62 -27.27
N GLY A 993 17.60 -30.40 -26.73
CA GLY A 993 16.38 -29.59 -26.78
C GLY A 993 15.18 -30.30 -26.14
N GLY A 994 13.96 -29.91 -26.53
CA GLY A 994 12.71 -30.52 -26.05
C GLY A 994 12.35 -31.86 -26.70
N SER A 995 13.33 -32.74 -26.96
CA SER A 995 13.11 -34.00 -27.66
C SER A 995 12.37 -35.03 -26.80
N ILE A 996 11.13 -35.34 -27.20
CA ILE A 996 10.21 -36.25 -26.49
C ILE A 996 10.82 -37.62 -26.19
N LYS A 997 11.66 -38.17 -27.09
CA LYS A 997 12.30 -39.48 -26.88
C LYS A 997 13.19 -39.49 -25.65
N TYR A 998 14.00 -38.45 -25.48
CA TYR A 998 14.94 -38.33 -24.36
C TYR A 998 14.23 -37.93 -23.07
N LEU A 999 13.28 -37.00 -23.15
CA LEU A 999 12.42 -36.63 -22.02
C LEU A 999 11.69 -37.86 -21.45
N LYS A 1000 11.14 -38.72 -22.31
CA LYS A 1000 10.49 -39.96 -21.87
C LYS A 1000 11.43 -40.92 -21.14
N ARG A 1001 12.69 -41.02 -21.59
CA ARG A 1001 13.69 -41.85 -20.92
C ARG A 1001 14.01 -41.28 -19.53
N TRP A 1002 14.28 -39.98 -19.47
CA TRP A 1002 14.57 -39.29 -18.21
C TRP A 1002 13.42 -39.43 -17.20
N VAL A 1003 12.16 -39.25 -17.63
CA VAL A 1003 10.98 -39.41 -16.75
C VAL A 1003 10.90 -40.82 -16.20
N LYS A 1004 11.19 -41.86 -17.00
CA LYS A 1004 11.22 -43.24 -16.51
C LYS A 1004 12.27 -43.42 -15.41
N ASP A 1005 13.49 -42.92 -15.64
CA ASP A 1005 14.60 -43.02 -14.70
C ASP A 1005 14.28 -42.25 -13.39
N ALA A 1006 13.64 -41.08 -13.49
CA ALA A 1006 13.19 -40.30 -12.33
C ALA A 1006 12.10 -41.04 -11.52
N ILE A 1007 11.08 -41.59 -12.18
CA ILE A 1007 10.03 -42.40 -11.53
C ILE A 1007 10.62 -43.60 -10.81
N ASP A 1008 11.52 -44.34 -11.47
CA ASP A 1008 12.17 -45.52 -10.87
C ASP A 1008 13.02 -45.13 -9.66
N THR A 1009 13.61 -43.93 -9.67
CA THR A 1009 14.39 -43.38 -8.54
C THR A 1009 13.47 -43.00 -7.38
N PHE A 1010 12.44 -42.19 -7.61
CA PHE A 1010 11.50 -41.77 -6.55
C PHE A 1010 10.72 -42.93 -5.95
N THR A 1011 10.39 -43.95 -6.75
CA THR A 1011 9.75 -45.18 -6.26
C THR A 1011 10.64 -45.93 -5.26
N LYS A 1012 11.96 -45.90 -5.43
CA LYS A 1012 12.90 -46.54 -4.49
C LYS A 1012 13.05 -45.72 -3.20
N LEU A 1013 12.99 -44.40 -3.31
CA LEU A 1013 13.10 -43.48 -2.16
C LEU A 1013 11.82 -43.46 -1.30
N SER A 1014 10.66 -43.68 -1.93
CA SER A 1014 9.35 -43.60 -1.28
C SER A 1014 8.48 -44.83 -1.60
N PRO A 1015 8.85 -46.05 -1.12
CA PRO A 1015 8.15 -47.29 -1.47
C PRO A 1015 6.70 -47.32 -0.96
N SER A 1016 6.43 -46.69 0.18
CA SER A 1016 5.11 -46.62 0.83
C SER A 1016 4.05 -45.88 0.00
N ALA A 1017 4.47 -45.07 -0.99
CA ALA A 1017 3.57 -44.38 -1.92
C ALA A 1017 2.73 -45.34 -2.78
N LYS A 1018 3.08 -46.64 -2.83
CA LYS A 1018 2.28 -47.69 -3.49
C LYS A 1018 1.26 -48.36 -2.59
N GLU A 1019 1.41 -48.23 -1.27
CA GLU A 1019 0.66 -49.02 -0.28
C GLU A 1019 -0.62 -48.34 0.19
N HIS A 1020 -0.59 -47.01 0.38
CA HIS A 1020 -1.74 -46.23 0.82
C HIS A 1020 -1.68 -44.78 0.30
N SER A 1021 -2.81 -44.08 0.37
CA SER A 1021 -2.93 -42.67 -0.05
C SER A 1021 -3.07 -41.71 1.14
N LEU A 1022 -2.21 -40.70 1.17
CA LEU A 1022 -2.32 -39.55 2.07
C LEU A 1022 -3.47 -38.62 1.64
N PRO A 1023 -4.04 -37.83 2.58
CA PRO A 1023 -4.98 -36.78 2.24
C PRO A 1023 -4.35 -35.80 1.24
N LEU A 1024 -5.10 -35.46 0.19
CA LEU A 1024 -4.62 -34.62 -0.90
C LEU A 1024 -5.07 -33.17 -0.69
N VAL A 1025 -4.15 -32.24 -0.81
CA VAL A 1025 -4.37 -30.80 -0.63
C VAL A 1025 -4.10 -30.07 -1.93
N LEU A 1026 -5.00 -29.16 -2.30
CA LEU A 1026 -4.75 -28.24 -3.41
C LEU A 1026 -3.99 -27.02 -2.91
N TYR A 1027 -2.86 -26.72 -3.54
CA TYR A 1027 -2.07 -25.52 -3.30
C TYR A 1027 -2.33 -24.54 -4.47
N ILE A 1028 -3.22 -23.58 -4.23
CA ILE A 1028 -3.78 -22.68 -5.26
C ILE A 1028 -3.69 -21.22 -4.81
N GLY A 1029 -3.85 -20.30 -5.76
CA GLY A 1029 -3.83 -18.87 -5.52
C GLY A 1029 -2.98 -18.16 -6.56
N GLU A 1030 -2.30 -17.08 -6.16
CA GLU A 1030 -1.55 -16.20 -7.06
C GLU A 1030 -0.31 -16.89 -7.63
N ILE A 1031 -0.12 -16.81 -8.95
CA ILE A 1031 0.84 -17.63 -9.70
C ILE A 1031 2.29 -17.41 -9.31
N TYR A 1032 2.71 -16.17 -9.04
CA TYR A 1032 4.07 -15.91 -8.62
C TYR A 1032 4.32 -16.57 -7.26
N SER A 1033 3.48 -16.27 -6.28
CA SER A 1033 3.60 -16.77 -4.91
C SER A 1033 3.55 -18.31 -4.88
N ARG A 1034 2.64 -18.92 -5.65
CA ARG A 1034 2.49 -20.39 -5.67
C ARG A 1034 3.63 -21.13 -6.37
N GLN A 1035 4.40 -20.46 -7.22
CA GLN A 1035 5.54 -21.02 -7.95
C GLN A 1035 6.89 -20.61 -7.33
N HIS A 1036 6.88 -19.76 -6.30
CA HIS A 1036 8.06 -19.12 -5.76
C HIS A 1036 8.34 -19.53 -4.31
N ASP A 1037 8.78 -20.78 -4.12
CA ASP A 1037 9.04 -21.38 -2.80
C ASP A 1037 9.90 -20.53 -1.84
N PRO A 1038 10.97 -19.84 -2.27
CA PRO A 1038 11.74 -18.97 -1.38
C PRO A 1038 10.92 -17.81 -0.77
N TYR A 1039 9.90 -17.31 -1.46
CA TYR A 1039 9.08 -16.16 -1.02
C TYR A 1039 7.92 -16.61 -0.12
N THR A 1040 7.58 -17.90 -0.18
CA THR A 1040 6.58 -18.52 0.69
C THR A 1040 7.24 -19.29 1.84
N ASP A 1041 8.53 -19.00 2.12
CA ASP A 1041 9.33 -19.63 3.18
C ASP A 1041 9.28 -21.17 3.13
N TYR A 1042 9.27 -21.69 1.89
CA TYR A 1042 9.16 -23.11 1.56
C TYR A 1042 7.98 -23.82 2.25
N VAL A 1043 6.84 -23.12 2.45
CA VAL A 1043 5.66 -23.65 3.16
C VAL A 1043 5.18 -24.99 2.63
N MET A 1044 5.32 -25.26 1.33
CA MET A 1044 4.95 -26.55 0.75
C MET A 1044 5.73 -27.71 1.36
N GLN A 1045 7.03 -27.54 1.62
CA GLN A 1045 7.83 -28.58 2.27
C GLN A 1045 7.29 -28.90 3.66
N ARG A 1046 6.84 -27.89 4.42
CA ARG A 1046 6.22 -28.05 5.74
C ARG A 1046 4.90 -28.82 5.67
N ILE A 1047 4.08 -28.55 4.66
CA ILE A 1047 2.83 -29.29 4.44
C ILE A 1047 3.12 -30.77 4.12
N GLU A 1048 4.16 -31.06 3.34
CA GLU A 1048 4.58 -32.44 3.02
C GLU A 1048 5.17 -33.16 4.23
N GLU A 1049 5.92 -32.45 5.09
CA GLU A 1049 6.44 -32.95 6.37
C GLU A 1049 5.31 -33.40 7.31
N GLU A 1050 4.15 -32.73 7.24
CA GLU A 1050 2.90 -33.09 7.92
C GLU A 1050 2.14 -34.26 7.26
N ARG A 1051 2.78 -34.96 6.31
CA ARG A 1051 2.25 -36.14 5.61
C ARG A 1051 0.97 -35.85 4.84
N LEU A 1052 0.88 -34.68 4.21
CA LEU A 1052 -0.16 -34.34 3.25
C LEU A 1052 0.39 -34.40 1.82
N GLY A 1053 -0.38 -35.00 0.92
CA GLY A 1053 -0.07 -34.96 -0.52
C GLY A 1053 -0.48 -33.61 -1.10
N ILE A 1054 0.29 -33.04 -2.02
CA ILE A 1054 0.01 -31.72 -2.58
C ILE A 1054 -0.17 -31.79 -4.10
N ILE A 1055 -1.14 -31.03 -4.61
CA ILE A 1055 -1.23 -30.65 -6.03
C ILE A 1055 -1.09 -29.13 -6.12
N ARG A 1056 -0.05 -28.69 -6.81
CA ARG A 1056 0.21 -27.27 -7.06
C ARG A 1056 -0.51 -26.81 -8.33
N GLY A 1057 -1.15 -25.65 -8.29
CA GLY A 1057 -1.65 -24.96 -9.49
C GLY A 1057 -0.49 -24.63 -10.45
N THR A 1058 -0.52 -25.17 -11.66
CA THR A 1058 0.63 -25.19 -12.59
C THR A 1058 0.77 -23.90 -13.40
N ILE A 1059 1.95 -23.66 -14.00
CA ILE A 1059 2.10 -22.54 -14.95
C ILE A 1059 1.25 -22.81 -16.21
N ALA A 1060 1.17 -24.05 -16.64
CA ALA A 1060 0.36 -24.39 -17.79
C ALA A 1060 -1.15 -24.18 -17.61
N GLU A 1061 -1.70 -24.39 -16.41
CA GLU A 1061 -3.10 -24.03 -16.09
C GLU A 1061 -3.39 -22.58 -16.45
N TRP A 1062 -2.48 -21.67 -16.07
CA TRP A 1062 -2.59 -20.25 -16.39
C TRP A 1062 -2.49 -19.97 -17.89
N LEU A 1063 -1.57 -20.64 -18.60
CA LEU A 1063 -1.46 -20.50 -20.06
C LEU A 1063 -2.75 -20.96 -20.78
N GLU A 1064 -3.32 -22.10 -20.35
CA GLU A 1064 -4.59 -22.63 -20.88
C GLU A 1064 -5.74 -21.66 -20.60
N TYR A 1065 -5.81 -21.12 -19.39
CA TYR A 1065 -6.78 -20.08 -19.03
C TYR A 1065 -6.65 -18.84 -19.92
N VAL A 1066 -5.44 -18.30 -20.08
CA VAL A 1066 -5.20 -17.11 -20.90
C VAL A 1066 -5.61 -17.35 -22.35
N ILE A 1067 -5.30 -18.51 -22.93
CA ILE A 1067 -5.68 -18.85 -24.30
C ILE A 1067 -7.19 -18.98 -24.44
N TYR A 1068 -7.86 -19.64 -23.49
CA TYR A 1068 -9.32 -19.74 -23.46
C TYR A 1068 -9.99 -18.36 -23.40
N ILE A 1069 -9.55 -17.48 -22.50
CA ILE A 1069 -10.11 -16.13 -22.38
C ILE A 1069 -9.86 -15.31 -23.65
N ASN A 1070 -8.69 -15.42 -24.28
CA ASN A 1070 -8.42 -14.76 -25.55
C ASN A 1070 -9.29 -15.29 -26.68
N GLU A 1071 -9.51 -16.60 -26.77
CA GLU A 1071 -10.43 -17.18 -27.76
C GLU A 1071 -11.87 -16.72 -27.51
N ARG A 1072 -12.34 -16.72 -26.26
CA ARG A 1072 -13.68 -16.25 -25.86
C ARG A 1072 -13.90 -14.78 -26.24
N ARG A 1073 -12.91 -13.92 -26.03
CA ARG A 1073 -13.00 -12.47 -26.32
C ARG A 1073 -12.76 -12.14 -27.79
N ASN A 1074 -11.83 -12.82 -28.45
CA ASN A 1074 -11.39 -12.57 -29.83
C ASN A 1074 -11.16 -13.90 -30.57
N PRO A 1075 -12.23 -14.53 -31.11
CA PRO A 1075 -12.11 -15.81 -31.80
C PRO A 1075 -11.12 -15.74 -32.98
N ASN A 1076 -10.00 -16.46 -32.88
CA ASN A 1076 -8.95 -16.51 -33.89
C ASN A 1076 -8.51 -17.96 -34.14
N LEU A 1077 -8.30 -18.32 -35.40
CA LEU A 1077 -7.75 -19.61 -35.82
C LEU A 1077 -6.40 -19.95 -35.15
N LEU A 1078 -5.56 -18.95 -34.87
CA LEU A 1078 -4.29 -19.15 -34.17
C LEU A 1078 -4.50 -19.66 -32.74
N PHE A 1079 -5.38 -19.02 -31.96
CA PHE A 1079 -5.65 -19.45 -30.58
C PHE A 1079 -6.25 -20.85 -30.54
N ARG A 1080 -7.16 -21.17 -31.47
CA ARG A 1080 -7.68 -22.53 -31.64
C ARG A 1080 -6.61 -23.56 -31.97
N PHE A 1081 -5.66 -23.21 -32.85
CA PHE A 1081 -4.55 -24.11 -33.17
C PHE A 1081 -3.66 -24.34 -31.95
N VAL A 1082 -3.34 -23.29 -31.20
CA VAL A 1082 -2.52 -23.39 -29.98
C VAL A 1082 -3.24 -24.19 -28.90
N ASP A 1083 -4.52 -23.97 -28.65
CA ASP A 1083 -5.31 -24.76 -27.69
C ASP A 1083 -5.31 -26.26 -28.06
N ASN A 1084 -5.56 -26.58 -29.33
CA ASN A 1084 -5.49 -27.95 -29.83
C ASN A 1084 -4.08 -28.55 -29.64
N TYR A 1085 -3.04 -27.77 -29.90
CA TYR A 1085 -1.65 -28.22 -29.70
C TYR A 1085 -1.32 -28.46 -28.23
N MET A 1086 -1.79 -27.58 -27.33
CA MET A 1086 -1.63 -27.74 -25.89
C MET A 1086 -2.37 -28.98 -25.41
N GLY A 1087 -3.61 -29.19 -25.85
CA GLY A 1087 -4.38 -30.41 -25.57
C GLY A 1087 -3.67 -31.69 -26.06
N PHE A 1088 -3.07 -31.65 -27.26
CA PHE A 1088 -2.28 -32.76 -27.79
C PHE A 1088 -0.99 -33.00 -26.98
N THR A 1089 -0.30 -31.93 -26.61
CA THR A 1089 0.93 -31.99 -25.81
C THR A 1089 0.62 -32.56 -24.44
N ASP A 1090 -0.45 -32.11 -23.79
CA ASP A 1090 -0.97 -32.64 -22.54
C ASP A 1090 -1.25 -34.13 -22.60
N TRP A 1091 -1.98 -34.56 -23.62
CA TRP A 1091 -2.26 -35.98 -23.82
C TRP A 1091 -0.97 -36.79 -23.98
N ARG A 1092 0.01 -36.27 -24.73
CA ARG A 1092 1.30 -36.94 -24.90
C ARG A 1092 2.09 -37.00 -23.60
N PHE A 1093 2.16 -35.90 -22.87
CA PHE A 1093 2.91 -35.81 -21.62
C PHE A 1093 2.28 -36.66 -20.52
N LYS A 1094 0.94 -36.70 -20.41
CA LYS A 1094 0.22 -37.68 -19.57
C LYS A 1094 0.59 -39.12 -19.91
N LYS A 1095 0.81 -39.46 -21.19
CA LYS A 1095 1.33 -40.78 -21.58
C LYS A 1095 2.81 -41.00 -21.22
N ILE A 1096 3.63 -39.95 -21.19
CA ILE A 1096 5.05 -40.03 -20.82
C ILE A 1096 5.21 -40.30 -19.33
N PHE A 1097 4.47 -39.57 -18.48
CA PHE A 1097 4.48 -39.73 -17.03
C PHE A 1097 3.66 -40.95 -16.56
N GLY A 1098 2.78 -41.49 -17.41
CA GLY A 1098 2.19 -42.81 -17.26
C GLY A 1098 1.12 -42.93 -16.17
N ALA A 1099 1.00 -44.10 -15.56
CA ALA A 1099 -0.03 -44.38 -14.54
C ALA A 1099 0.22 -43.65 -13.20
N TYR A 1100 1.45 -43.17 -12.97
CA TYR A 1100 1.85 -42.52 -11.71
C TYR A 1100 1.22 -41.13 -11.52
N SER A 1101 0.86 -40.42 -12.61
CA SER A 1101 0.17 -39.13 -12.53
C SER A 1101 -1.35 -39.23 -12.41
N LYS A 1102 -1.93 -40.45 -12.53
CA LYS A 1102 -3.40 -40.62 -12.54
C LYS A 1102 -4.03 -40.21 -11.22
N ASP A 1103 -3.35 -40.51 -10.11
CA ASP A 1103 -3.84 -40.24 -8.77
C ASP A 1103 -3.85 -38.73 -8.43
N HIS A 1104 -3.07 -37.91 -9.14
CA HIS A 1104 -3.00 -36.44 -8.99
C HIS A 1104 -3.80 -35.67 -10.06
N THR A 1105 -4.39 -36.35 -11.05
CA THR A 1105 -5.21 -35.68 -12.08
C THR A 1105 -6.65 -35.47 -11.57
N VAL A 1106 -6.86 -34.46 -10.72
CA VAL A 1106 -8.19 -34.15 -10.11
C VAL A 1106 -8.79 -32.81 -10.57
N LEU A 1107 -7.97 -31.89 -11.08
CA LEU A 1107 -8.43 -30.58 -11.52
C LEU A 1107 -9.02 -30.65 -12.95
N PRO A 1108 -10.24 -30.12 -13.18
CA PRO A 1108 -10.78 -29.93 -14.53
C PRO A 1108 -9.97 -28.90 -15.33
N LYS A 1109 -10.22 -28.85 -16.65
CA LYS A 1109 -9.65 -27.78 -17.48
C LYS A 1109 -10.20 -26.41 -17.06
N PRO A 1110 -9.40 -25.32 -17.18
CA PRO A 1110 -9.83 -23.96 -16.90
C PRO A 1110 -11.17 -23.57 -17.55
N GLN A 1111 -11.37 -23.90 -18.83
CA GLN A 1111 -12.64 -23.65 -19.53
C GLN A 1111 -13.86 -24.17 -18.74
N LYS A 1112 -13.82 -25.44 -18.32
CA LYS A 1112 -14.92 -26.05 -17.58
C LYS A 1112 -15.12 -25.39 -16.21
N ILE A 1113 -14.03 -25.02 -15.54
CA ILE A 1113 -14.08 -24.33 -14.25
C ILE A 1113 -14.81 -22.99 -14.39
N ILE A 1114 -14.44 -22.20 -15.40
CA ILE A 1114 -15.04 -20.88 -15.67
C ILE A 1114 -16.50 -21.00 -16.08
N ASP A 1115 -16.82 -21.92 -17.00
CA ASP A 1115 -18.18 -22.09 -17.52
C ASP A 1115 -19.13 -22.59 -16.41
N ASP A 1116 -18.71 -23.57 -15.62
CA ASP A 1116 -19.53 -24.10 -14.52
C ASP A 1116 -19.76 -23.04 -13.43
N MET A 1117 -18.73 -22.25 -13.10
CA MET A 1117 -18.84 -21.13 -12.16
C MET A 1117 -19.82 -20.06 -12.66
N GLN A 1118 -19.73 -19.66 -13.93
CA GLN A 1118 -20.64 -18.69 -14.53
C GLN A 1118 -22.08 -19.21 -14.58
N ASN A 1119 -22.28 -20.48 -14.95
CA ASN A 1119 -23.59 -21.12 -14.97
C ASN A 1119 -24.23 -21.20 -13.58
N SER A 1120 -23.42 -21.29 -12.52
CA SER A 1120 -23.90 -21.26 -11.13
C SER A 1120 -24.29 -19.86 -10.62
N ARG A 1121 -24.08 -18.81 -11.43
CA ARG A 1121 -24.22 -17.38 -11.06
C ARG A 1121 -23.40 -16.93 -9.84
N LYS A 1122 -22.52 -17.78 -9.31
CA LYS A 1122 -21.67 -17.41 -8.17
C LYS A 1122 -20.61 -16.39 -8.54
N TYR A 1123 -20.12 -16.37 -9.78
CA TYR A 1123 -19.16 -15.37 -10.25
C TYR A 1123 -19.21 -15.33 -11.79
N HIS A 1124 -18.53 -14.37 -12.42
CA HIS A 1124 -18.59 -14.21 -13.89
C HIS A 1124 -17.24 -14.38 -14.57
N GLY A 1125 -17.21 -15.07 -15.72
CA GLY A 1125 -15.97 -15.37 -16.45
C GLY A 1125 -15.30 -14.15 -17.09
N ASP A 1126 -16.02 -13.05 -17.28
CA ASP A 1126 -15.45 -11.79 -17.80
C ASP A 1126 -14.82 -10.90 -16.72
N ILE A 1127 -15.02 -11.24 -15.44
CA ILE A 1127 -14.20 -10.71 -14.34
C ILE A 1127 -12.92 -11.56 -14.31
N VAL A 1128 -11.89 -11.07 -14.98
CA VAL A 1128 -10.72 -11.88 -15.38
C VAL A 1128 -9.53 -11.73 -14.42
N GLY A 1129 -8.65 -12.72 -14.46
CA GLY A 1129 -7.50 -12.85 -13.58
C GLY A 1129 -7.49 -14.22 -12.91
N GLU A 1130 -6.91 -14.30 -11.73
CA GLU A 1130 -6.79 -15.57 -11.00
C GLU A 1130 -7.98 -15.86 -10.09
N SER A 1131 -8.68 -14.82 -9.61
CA SER A 1131 -9.87 -14.98 -8.76
C SER A 1131 -10.92 -15.93 -9.35
N PRO A 1132 -11.31 -15.88 -10.65
CA PRO A 1132 -12.31 -16.81 -11.16
C PRO A 1132 -11.83 -18.27 -11.18
N LEU A 1133 -10.53 -18.53 -11.37
CA LEU A 1133 -9.98 -19.89 -11.29
C LEU A 1133 -10.05 -20.41 -9.85
N VAL A 1134 -9.59 -19.61 -8.89
CA VAL A 1134 -9.57 -19.98 -7.47
C VAL A 1134 -10.98 -20.22 -6.95
N ILE A 1135 -11.91 -19.31 -7.24
CA ILE A 1135 -13.33 -19.42 -6.84
C ILE A 1135 -13.97 -20.65 -7.50
N GLY A 1136 -13.74 -20.86 -8.79
CA GLY A 1136 -14.30 -22.03 -9.49
C GLY A 1136 -13.76 -23.36 -8.96
N ILE A 1137 -12.45 -23.46 -8.68
CA ILE A 1137 -11.84 -24.63 -8.04
C ILE A 1137 -12.44 -24.87 -6.66
N PHE A 1138 -12.62 -23.81 -5.87
CA PHE A 1138 -13.25 -23.91 -4.56
C PHE A 1138 -14.69 -24.42 -4.63
N LEU A 1139 -15.50 -23.94 -5.58
CA LEU A 1139 -16.86 -24.45 -5.80
C LEU A 1139 -16.86 -25.95 -6.14
N LYS A 1140 -15.93 -26.40 -6.99
CA LYS A 1140 -15.76 -27.83 -7.30
C LYS A 1140 -15.36 -28.63 -6.06
N PHE A 1141 -14.51 -28.08 -5.20
CA PHE A 1141 -14.12 -28.72 -3.94
C PHE A 1141 -15.31 -28.85 -2.98
N LEU A 1142 -16.10 -27.79 -2.81
CA LEU A 1142 -17.30 -27.80 -1.98
C LEU A 1142 -18.32 -28.82 -2.46
N ASN A 1143 -18.57 -28.88 -3.77
CA ASN A 1143 -19.47 -29.86 -4.39
C ASN A 1143 -18.89 -31.29 -4.39
N GLY A 1144 -17.64 -31.45 -3.96
CA GLY A 1144 -16.99 -32.74 -3.87
C GLY A 1144 -16.62 -33.36 -5.23
N GLU A 1145 -16.54 -32.53 -6.27
CA GLU A 1145 -16.29 -32.93 -7.67
C GLU A 1145 -14.80 -33.16 -7.99
N LEU A 1146 -13.89 -32.78 -7.07
CA LEU A 1146 -12.45 -32.92 -7.24
C LEU A 1146 -11.97 -34.33 -6.80
N THR A 1147 -12.30 -35.32 -7.63
CA THR A 1147 -11.95 -36.74 -7.44
C THR A 1147 -11.63 -37.41 -8.78
N ASN A 1148 -10.76 -38.42 -8.75
CA ASN A 1148 -10.48 -39.30 -9.90
C ASN A 1148 -10.88 -40.76 -9.63
N GLY A 1149 -11.67 -41.01 -8.58
CA GLY A 1149 -12.10 -42.34 -8.15
C GLY A 1149 -11.10 -43.11 -7.30
N ARG A 1150 -9.82 -42.68 -7.22
CA ARG A 1150 -8.80 -43.26 -6.33
C ARG A 1150 -8.41 -42.33 -5.18
N GLN A 1151 -8.37 -41.04 -5.45
CA GLN A 1151 -8.07 -39.99 -4.49
C GLN A 1151 -9.06 -38.84 -4.63
N ARG A 1152 -9.27 -38.13 -3.51
CA ARG A 1152 -10.12 -36.95 -3.43
C ARG A 1152 -9.36 -35.84 -2.71
N VAL A 1153 -9.56 -34.62 -3.17
CA VAL A 1153 -9.08 -33.42 -2.47
C VAL A 1153 -9.75 -33.34 -1.10
N SER A 1154 -8.93 -33.24 -0.06
CA SER A 1154 -9.31 -33.19 1.35
C SER A 1154 -9.10 -31.81 1.97
N GLY A 1155 -8.41 -30.88 1.30
CA GLY A 1155 -8.25 -29.51 1.77
C GLY A 1155 -7.76 -28.55 0.69
N ILE A 1156 -7.91 -27.26 0.95
CA ILE A 1156 -7.37 -26.17 0.11
C ILE A 1156 -6.37 -25.36 0.95
N PHE A 1157 -5.16 -25.23 0.43
CA PHE A 1157 -4.17 -24.28 0.90
C PHE A 1157 -4.10 -23.13 -0.11
N HIS A 1158 -4.76 -22.02 0.22
CA HIS A 1158 -4.82 -20.83 -0.61
C HIS A 1158 -3.65 -19.91 -0.27
N VAL A 1159 -2.78 -19.63 -1.25
CA VAL A 1159 -1.59 -18.81 -1.12
C VAL A 1159 -1.72 -17.51 -1.90
N GLY A 1160 -1.36 -16.39 -1.28
CA GLY A 1160 -1.33 -15.11 -1.97
C GLY A 1160 -0.35 -14.13 -1.36
N PRO A 1161 0.01 -13.05 -2.07
CA PRO A 1161 0.76 -11.98 -1.47
C PRO A 1161 -0.15 -11.06 -0.63
N PHE A 1162 0.37 -10.51 0.46
CA PHE A 1162 -0.36 -9.56 1.30
C PHE A 1162 -0.87 -8.38 0.46
N THR A 1163 -2.13 -7.98 0.66
CA THR A 1163 -2.88 -6.98 -0.15
C THR A 1163 -3.09 -7.34 -1.64
N CYS A 1164 -2.90 -8.59 -2.06
CA CYS A 1164 -3.27 -9.02 -3.40
C CYS A 1164 -4.76 -8.79 -3.64
N MET A 1165 -5.10 -8.09 -4.73
CA MET A 1165 -6.49 -7.78 -5.00
C MET A 1165 -7.25 -9.00 -5.54
N GLN A 1166 -6.63 -9.82 -6.38
CA GLN A 1166 -7.24 -11.03 -6.95
C GLN A 1166 -7.55 -12.04 -5.84
N GLU A 1167 -6.54 -12.35 -5.02
CA GLU A 1167 -6.71 -13.27 -3.89
C GLU A 1167 -7.60 -12.70 -2.77
N GLY A 1168 -7.64 -11.37 -2.61
CA GLY A 1168 -8.60 -10.71 -1.71
C GLY A 1168 -10.04 -10.93 -2.13
N VAL A 1169 -10.33 -10.84 -3.44
CA VAL A 1169 -11.65 -11.18 -4.00
C VAL A 1169 -11.95 -12.67 -3.84
N ALA A 1170 -10.98 -13.54 -4.15
CA ALA A 1170 -11.15 -14.99 -4.02
C ALA A 1170 -11.41 -15.40 -2.57
N MET A 1171 -10.59 -14.95 -1.61
CA MET A 1171 -10.77 -15.16 -0.17
C MET A 1171 -12.15 -14.70 0.28
N ALA A 1172 -12.50 -13.44 0.02
CA ALA A 1172 -13.77 -12.88 0.45
C ALA A 1172 -14.96 -13.70 -0.05
N LYS A 1173 -14.89 -14.18 -1.30
CA LYS A 1173 -15.92 -15.02 -1.89
C LYS A 1173 -15.96 -16.42 -1.27
N MET A 1174 -14.81 -17.07 -1.09
CA MET A 1174 -14.72 -18.41 -0.48
C MET A 1174 -15.23 -18.42 0.96
N ASP A 1175 -14.82 -17.42 1.77
CA ASP A 1175 -15.26 -17.28 3.16
C ASP A 1175 -16.76 -16.97 3.26
N ALA A 1176 -17.25 -16.05 2.41
CA ALA A 1176 -18.67 -15.72 2.37
C ALA A 1176 -19.54 -16.93 2.00
N ILE A 1177 -19.17 -17.67 0.95
CA ILE A 1177 -19.88 -18.90 0.55
C ILE A 1177 -19.81 -19.95 1.67
N THR A 1178 -18.64 -20.17 2.28
CA THR A 1178 -18.48 -21.12 3.40
C THR A 1178 -19.40 -20.75 4.56
N LYS A 1179 -19.43 -19.47 4.93
CA LYS A 1179 -20.27 -18.95 6.01
C LYS A 1179 -21.75 -19.17 5.71
N GLU A 1180 -22.22 -18.85 4.50
CA GLU A 1180 -23.63 -19.05 4.12
C GLU A 1180 -24.04 -20.52 4.09
N ILE A 1181 -23.20 -21.41 3.57
CA ILE A 1181 -23.50 -22.84 3.55
C ILE A 1181 -23.48 -23.41 4.99
N SER A 1182 -22.53 -22.98 5.84
CA SER A 1182 -22.43 -23.46 7.23
C SER A 1182 -23.66 -23.14 8.08
N LYS A 1183 -24.41 -22.06 7.75
CA LYS A 1183 -25.70 -21.76 8.38
C LYS A 1183 -26.76 -22.82 8.07
N ARG A 1184 -26.68 -23.45 6.89
CA ARG A 1184 -27.62 -24.47 6.41
C ARG A 1184 -27.16 -25.89 6.80
N ASP A 1185 -25.85 -26.13 6.81
CA ASP A 1185 -25.24 -27.40 7.23
C ASP A 1185 -24.12 -27.15 8.27
N PRO A 1186 -24.44 -27.16 9.57
CA PRO A 1186 -23.45 -27.01 10.63
C PRO A 1186 -22.44 -28.17 10.74
N SER A 1187 -22.68 -29.29 10.04
CA SER A 1187 -21.78 -30.44 10.02
C SER A 1187 -20.72 -30.38 8.92
N LEU A 1188 -20.81 -29.39 8.04
CA LEU A 1188 -19.90 -29.21 6.92
C LEU A 1188 -18.46 -28.95 7.41
N VAL A 1189 -17.54 -29.82 6.97
CA VAL A 1189 -16.10 -29.64 7.19
C VAL A 1189 -15.46 -29.14 5.90
N VAL A 1190 -14.96 -27.90 5.92
CA VAL A 1190 -14.21 -27.27 4.82
C VAL A 1190 -12.79 -26.98 5.31
N PRO A 1191 -11.85 -27.94 5.21
CA PRO A 1191 -10.45 -27.69 5.55
C PRO A 1191 -9.89 -26.69 4.55
N MET A 1192 -9.60 -25.48 5.01
CA MET A 1192 -9.07 -24.41 4.20
C MET A 1192 -8.14 -23.52 5.02
N ILE A 1193 -6.97 -23.19 4.47
CA ILE A 1193 -6.07 -22.16 5.00
C ILE A 1193 -5.96 -21.04 3.97
N HIS A 1194 -5.97 -19.81 4.44
CA HIS A 1194 -5.59 -18.62 3.68
C HIS A 1194 -4.22 -18.12 4.18
N ALA A 1195 -3.15 -18.42 3.46
CA ALA A 1195 -1.79 -18.05 3.80
C ALA A 1195 -1.32 -16.89 2.93
N PHE A 1196 -1.31 -15.68 3.51
CA PHE A 1196 -0.79 -14.49 2.84
C PHE A 1196 0.65 -14.20 3.25
N PHE A 1197 1.54 -14.07 2.27
CA PHE A 1197 2.96 -13.81 2.47
C PHE A 1197 3.31 -12.36 2.15
N GLY A 1198 4.19 -11.77 2.96
CA GLY A 1198 4.67 -10.40 2.82
C GLY A 1198 5.99 -10.21 3.55
N ASP A 1199 6.32 -8.99 3.96
CA ASP A 1199 7.60 -8.68 4.61
C ASP A 1199 7.75 -9.29 6.02
N SER A 1200 6.66 -9.76 6.63
CA SER A 1200 6.66 -10.31 8.00
C SER A 1200 6.28 -11.80 7.99
N ALA A 1201 6.94 -12.58 8.83
CA ALA A 1201 6.65 -14.01 8.96
C ALA A 1201 5.26 -14.23 9.59
N ASN A 1202 4.52 -15.23 9.09
CA ASN A 1202 3.29 -15.66 9.73
C ASN A 1202 3.65 -16.58 10.92
N THR A 1203 3.69 -16.00 12.12
CA THR A 1203 4.16 -16.67 13.35
C THR A 1203 3.31 -17.87 13.76
N ASN A 1204 2.04 -17.93 13.34
CA ASN A 1204 1.12 -19.00 13.72
C ASN A 1204 0.94 -20.08 12.64
N LEU A 1205 1.58 -19.89 11.47
CA LEU A 1205 1.31 -20.74 10.30
C LEU A 1205 1.59 -22.22 10.56
N GLU A 1206 2.61 -22.56 11.34
CA GLU A 1206 2.89 -23.97 11.69
C GLU A 1206 1.77 -24.60 12.50
N ALA A 1207 1.24 -23.88 13.49
CA ALA A 1207 0.11 -24.34 14.28
C ALA A 1207 -1.17 -24.46 13.44
N GLU A 1208 -1.39 -23.52 12.51
CA GLU A 1208 -2.49 -23.56 11.55
C GLU A 1208 -2.39 -24.77 10.61
N ILE A 1209 -1.20 -25.05 10.06
CA ILE A 1209 -0.96 -26.22 9.21
C ILE A 1209 -1.23 -27.51 9.97
N ALA A 1210 -0.79 -27.62 11.23
CA ALA A 1210 -1.05 -28.80 12.05
C ALA A 1210 -2.55 -29.01 12.32
N ALA A 1211 -3.31 -27.94 12.58
CA ALA A 1211 -4.77 -28.02 12.72
C ALA A 1211 -5.46 -28.39 11.41
N PHE A 1212 -5.00 -27.82 10.29
CA PHE A 1212 -5.49 -28.12 8.95
C PHE A 1212 -5.24 -29.57 8.53
N ARG A 1213 -4.08 -30.13 8.89
CA ARG A 1213 -3.79 -31.57 8.72
C ARG A 1213 -4.88 -32.42 9.34
N GLU A 1214 -5.22 -32.19 10.61
CA GLU A 1214 -6.27 -32.96 11.29
C GLU A 1214 -7.62 -32.83 10.59
N GLN A 1215 -7.97 -31.63 10.14
CA GLN A 1215 -9.20 -31.40 9.39
C GLN A 1215 -9.19 -32.16 8.04
N CYS A 1216 -8.06 -32.22 7.34
CA CYS A 1216 -7.91 -32.99 6.11
C CYS A 1216 -8.08 -34.50 6.34
N TYR A 1217 -7.45 -35.06 7.38
CA TYR A 1217 -7.63 -36.46 7.75
C TYR A 1217 -9.08 -36.76 8.17
N LEU A 1218 -9.71 -35.86 8.92
CA LEU A 1218 -11.12 -35.99 9.29
C LEU A 1218 -12.02 -35.98 8.05
N LYS A 1219 -11.82 -35.04 7.12
CA LYS A 1219 -12.57 -34.99 5.86
C LYS A 1219 -12.37 -36.25 5.03
N GLN A 1220 -11.15 -36.77 4.96
CA GLN A 1220 -10.87 -38.04 4.27
C GLN A 1220 -11.61 -39.21 4.94
N LYS A 1221 -11.70 -39.26 6.27
CA LYS A 1221 -12.45 -40.29 7.01
C LYS A 1221 -13.96 -40.19 6.80
N LEU A 1222 -14.52 -38.97 6.78
CA LEU A 1222 -15.95 -38.72 6.57
C LEU A 1222 -16.42 -39.00 5.13
N THR A 1223 -15.49 -39.06 4.18
CA THR A 1223 -15.79 -39.24 2.76
C THR A 1223 -15.40 -40.61 2.20
N LYS A 1224 -14.81 -41.48 3.04
CA LYS A 1224 -14.66 -42.92 2.81
C LYS A 1224 -15.90 -43.64 3.33
#